data_AF-A0A0A6DBU2-F1
#
_entry.id   AF-A0A0A6DBU2-F1
#
_cell.length_a   1.000
_cell.length_b   1.000
_cell.length_c   1.000
_cell.angle_alpha   90.00
_cell.angle_beta   90.00
_cell.angle_gamma   90.00
#
_symmetry.space_group_name_H-M   'P 1'
#
loop_
_entity.id
_entity.type
_entity.pdbx_description
1 polymer ?
#
loop_
_entity_poly.entity_id
_entity_poly.type
_entity_poly.pdbx_seq_one_letter_code
_entity_poly.pdbx_strand_id
1 'polypeptide(L)'
;MRQKTGPLRPSPTTDSPDTSTSRSAAYDRPIDLDSRLPGRVRPDGSNEPPGINPDGPHSSTARVEPGVTITQMPETQTPRPRTATSPLEPYLQSVDASLSHDADGLKIHKGRKFADIANEDGSATGLTVMVAFHELMKAYRARLPSERMPSGPALYRVADSNVWSLKKPIEYYDPMHFASSHTADARGYFSVHEHLAIERSGPYGKWFEFRVVKRDAGFAFADEHRRLIRVDPNEARGDTSVPLKLAHWSDGDIWNAYRLEGAQALVFRTEAEILGTAPDWATRFNEPDAHKFLSDSSRWSYPHKSETERAQILRSYNLSLAQQNRLRQDMEHGRFPDWAEQHKRLTQNPLDDSRFEQIAEELEPFILKMRNEGENQDFDSHPVEQRYEESFLKSYLEHAGYKRNKHDYLYRTDIPAMFRADLRTPFELARDKRLVKLRGNPSDSTTKSAFSSTFGAANALSYMEFDYYSNPRHYNSQANRYPGHFSDSDSSSGYRHNSAEESDTSFEMDDSRDYPLLRRKQTLGFLYVIDTRGIEVVPRVENIYLNDKDFDGDTLEGRISMPTRGISAERIWLVKSDLSLAARVEDILRQAGDNAEAIEKATWAGTDGGDVYYYGATAYDKLIDQIAQFGGVVLKLPKGKNTYANDVTWPVAEHYRA
;
A
#
# COMPACT_ATOMS: atom_id res chain seq x y z
N MET A 1 5.07 47.16 -32.60
CA MET A 1 5.66 48.32 -31.92
C MET A 1 5.85 47.98 -30.44
N ARG A 2 6.99 48.34 -29.84
CA ARG A 2 7.31 48.30 -28.37
C ARG A 2 7.14 46.95 -27.63
N GLN A 3 8.07 46.51 -26.77
CA GLN A 3 9.46 46.92 -26.53
C GLN A 3 10.19 45.77 -25.79
N LYS A 4 11.46 45.49 -26.12
CA LYS A 4 12.33 44.59 -25.33
C LYS A 4 12.86 45.31 -24.10
N THR A 5 13.12 44.59 -23.01
CA THR A 5 14.16 44.95 -22.03
C THR A 5 14.89 43.72 -21.48
N GLY A 6 16.19 43.91 -21.30
CA GLY A 6 17.18 43.08 -20.64
C GLY A 6 18.57 43.57 -21.09
N PRO A 7 19.69 43.10 -20.52
CA PRO A 7 19.93 42.62 -19.15
C PRO A 7 20.88 43.59 -18.38
N LEU A 8 21.03 43.44 -17.05
CA LEU A 8 22.09 44.16 -16.30
C LEU A 8 22.72 43.32 -15.17
N ARG A 9 24.06 43.21 -15.23
CA ARG A 9 25.05 42.93 -14.17
C ARG A 9 26.34 43.69 -14.61
N PRO A 10 27.26 44.14 -13.73
CA PRO A 10 28.15 43.25 -12.95
C PRO A 10 28.48 43.72 -11.50
N SER A 11 29.40 42.98 -10.85
CA SER A 11 29.87 42.99 -9.43
C SER A 11 30.86 44.14 -9.07
N PRO A 12 31.46 44.28 -7.85
CA PRO A 12 32.40 43.29 -7.22
C PRO A 12 32.44 43.13 -5.67
N THR A 13 33.09 42.03 -5.23
CA THR A 13 33.97 41.70 -4.06
C THR A 13 33.87 42.53 -2.74
N THR A 14 33.89 41.96 -1.53
CA THR A 14 35.10 41.59 -0.72
C THR A 14 34.64 41.24 0.72
N ASP A 15 35.25 40.36 1.54
CA ASP A 15 36.13 39.17 1.38
C ASP A 15 36.17 38.37 2.72
N SER A 16 36.71 37.15 2.74
CA SER A 16 37.03 36.35 3.96
C SER A 16 38.54 36.38 4.26
N PRO A 17 38.98 36.24 5.53
CA PRO A 17 39.95 35.17 5.80
C PRO A 17 39.89 34.48 7.18
N ASP A 18 40.35 33.23 7.09
CA ASP A 18 40.76 32.21 8.06
C ASP A 18 41.42 32.58 9.43
N THR A 19 41.02 31.79 10.44
CA THR A 19 41.84 30.88 11.28
C THR A 19 43.11 31.36 12.02
N SER A 20 43.12 31.26 13.38
CA SER A 20 44.07 30.42 14.19
C SER A 20 44.31 30.90 15.64
N THR A 21 44.30 29.96 16.62
CA THR A 21 45.06 29.96 17.92
C THR A 21 44.86 31.10 18.96
N SER A 22 45.05 30.96 20.29
CA SER A 22 45.30 29.81 21.20
C SER A 22 45.23 30.19 22.70
N ARG A 23 44.70 29.28 23.54
CA ARG A 23 45.22 28.80 24.86
C ARG A 23 45.50 29.76 26.06
N SER A 24 44.79 29.54 27.19
CA SER A 24 45.23 29.40 28.62
C SER A 24 44.07 29.78 29.58
N ALA A 25 43.59 28.99 30.55
CA ALA A 25 44.20 28.40 31.76
C ALA A 25 44.51 29.44 32.88
N ALA A 26 44.22 29.25 34.18
CA ALA A 26 43.46 28.21 34.92
C ALA A 26 43.24 28.63 36.42
N TYR A 27 42.57 27.75 37.20
CA TYR A 27 42.38 27.73 38.68
C TYR A 27 41.27 28.64 39.26
N ASP A 28 40.48 28.23 40.27
CA ASP A 28 40.79 27.31 41.39
C ASP A 28 39.76 26.18 41.71
N ARG A 29 40.12 25.28 42.65
CA ARG A 29 39.46 24.00 43.05
C ARG A 29 39.25 23.96 44.61
N PRO A 30 39.06 22.83 45.34
CA PRO A 30 37.91 21.90 45.42
C PRO A 30 37.49 21.52 46.88
N ILE A 31 36.41 20.74 47.08
CA ILE A 31 36.22 19.73 48.17
C ILE A 31 35.33 18.60 47.57
N ASP A 32 35.77 17.34 47.37
CA ASP A 32 35.95 16.18 48.29
C ASP A 32 34.61 15.55 48.78
N LEU A 33 34.43 14.22 48.98
CA LEU A 33 35.32 13.05 48.97
C LEU A 33 34.47 11.75 48.78
N ASP A 34 35.03 10.65 48.26
CA ASP A 34 34.38 9.31 48.17
C ASP A 34 35.15 8.25 49.01
N SER A 35 34.46 7.25 49.58
CA SER A 35 34.88 5.84 49.75
C SER A 35 34.19 5.08 50.91
N ARG A 36 33.79 3.81 50.68
CA ARG A 36 34.41 2.57 51.25
C ARG A 36 33.51 1.31 51.26
N LEU A 37 34.11 0.18 50.88
CA LEU A 37 33.70 -1.21 51.13
C LEU A 37 34.65 -1.89 52.16
N PRO A 38 34.25 -3.04 52.74
CA PRO A 38 35.13 -4.19 53.05
C PRO A 38 34.73 -5.41 52.19
N GLY A 39 35.58 -6.32 51.67
CA GLY A 39 36.78 -6.99 52.20
C GLY A 39 36.38 -8.34 52.83
N ARG A 40 36.80 -9.55 52.40
CA ARG A 40 38.20 -10.04 52.25
C ARG A 40 38.32 -11.50 51.68
N VAL A 41 39.14 -11.69 50.62
CA VAL A 41 40.05 -12.86 50.30
C VAL A 41 39.51 -14.24 49.78
N ARG A 42 40.38 -14.85 48.92
CA ARG A 42 40.40 -16.07 48.04
C ARG A 42 41.05 -17.32 48.74
N PRO A 43 41.40 -18.49 48.11
CA PRO A 43 41.15 -19.05 46.74
C PRO A 43 40.80 -20.59 46.66
N ASP A 44 40.71 -21.11 45.42
CA ASP A 44 41.05 -22.47 44.89
C ASP A 44 40.35 -23.78 45.33
N GLY A 45 40.24 -24.73 44.37
CA GLY A 45 40.12 -26.18 44.62
C GLY A 45 39.15 -26.94 43.69
N SER A 46 39.67 -27.85 42.85
CA SER A 46 38.92 -28.62 41.82
C SER A 46 38.71 -30.11 42.15
N ASN A 47 37.77 -30.74 41.41
CA ASN A 47 37.62 -32.19 41.10
C ASN A 47 36.88 -33.15 42.08
N GLU A 48 35.68 -33.54 41.65
CA GLU A 48 35.16 -34.92 41.35
C GLU A 48 35.30 -36.16 42.30
N PRO A 49 34.41 -37.18 42.14
CA PRO A 49 34.06 -38.17 43.18
C PRO A 49 34.65 -39.60 42.98
N PRO A 50 34.41 -40.54 43.92
CA PRO A 50 33.42 -41.64 43.72
C PRO A 50 32.69 -42.02 45.05
N GLY A 51 31.78 -43.00 45.19
CA GLY A 51 31.06 -43.91 44.27
C GLY A 51 30.57 -45.22 44.95
N ILE A 52 29.24 -45.48 44.94
CA ILE A 52 28.53 -46.79 44.91
C ILE A 52 28.56 -47.74 46.17
N ASN A 53 27.37 -47.90 46.82
CA ASN A 53 26.60 -49.11 47.30
C ASN A 53 27.29 -50.41 47.87
N PRO A 54 26.61 -51.36 48.59
CA PRO A 54 25.15 -51.63 48.70
C PRO A 54 24.58 -52.09 50.10
N ASP A 55 23.31 -52.55 50.07
CA ASP A 55 22.58 -53.49 50.96
C ASP A 55 22.00 -53.08 52.35
N GLY A 56 20.75 -53.51 52.58
CA GLY A 56 19.98 -53.42 53.86
C GLY A 56 19.76 -54.82 54.49
N PRO A 57 18.64 -55.15 55.17
CA PRO A 57 17.47 -54.34 55.58
C PRO A 57 17.19 -54.37 57.12
N HIS A 58 16.12 -53.72 57.61
CA HIS A 58 15.10 -54.30 58.53
C HIS A 58 14.12 -53.27 59.16
N SER A 59 12.82 -53.61 59.08
CA SER A 59 11.67 -53.28 59.95
C SER A 59 11.54 -51.93 60.71
N SER A 60 10.60 -51.12 60.18
CA SER A 60 9.34 -50.74 60.86
C SER A 60 9.31 -49.82 62.11
N THR A 61 8.69 -48.65 61.89
CA THR A 61 7.66 -47.98 62.76
C THR A 61 8.07 -47.47 64.16
N ALA A 62 7.72 -46.25 64.59
CA ALA A 62 6.96 -45.17 63.94
C ALA A 62 7.18 -43.79 64.60
N ARG A 63 6.89 -42.74 63.81
CA ARG A 63 6.28 -41.44 64.23
C ARG A 63 7.10 -40.49 65.13
N VAL A 64 7.94 -39.67 64.49
CA VAL A 64 8.15 -38.24 64.83
C VAL A 64 8.18 -37.44 63.50
N GLU A 65 7.89 -36.14 63.57
CA GLU A 65 7.71 -35.20 62.45
C GLU A 65 8.94 -35.04 61.52
N PRO A 66 8.74 -34.91 60.20
CA PRO A 66 9.51 -33.99 59.36
C PRO A 66 8.76 -32.64 59.30
N GLY A 67 9.40 -31.50 59.47
CA GLY A 67 10.71 -31.16 58.92
C GLY A 67 10.48 -30.51 57.56
N VAL A 68 10.53 -29.17 57.50
CA VAL A 68 10.21 -28.40 56.29
C VAL A 68 11.26 -28.67 55.20
N THR A 69 10.92 -29.51 54.23
CA THR A 69 11.66 -29.61 52.98
C THR A 69 11.18 -28.51 52.04
N ILE A 70 12.04 -27.53 51.75
CA ILE A 70 11.82 -26.59 50.65
C ILE A 70 12.06 -27.35 49.34
N THR A 71 11.04 -28.06 48.87
CA THR A 71 10.96 -28.43 47.46
C THR A 71 10.71 -27.15 46.67
N GLN A 72 11.64 -26.74 45.82
CA GLN A 72 11.31 -25.75 44.80
C GLN A 72 10.16 -26.33 43.97
N MET A 73 8.99 -25.71 44.05
CA MET A 73 7.95 -25.94 43.05
C MET A 73 8.58 -25.67 41.68
N PRO A 74 8.34 -26.50 40.65
CA PRO A 74 8.54 -26.05 39.29
C PRO A 74 7.80 -24.72 39.16
N GLU A 75 8.43 -23.70 38.58
CA GLU A 75 7.75 -22.46 38.26
C GLU A 75 6.49 -22.83 37.50
N THR A 76 5.34 -22.70 38.17
CA THR A 76 4.06 -22.94 37.55
C THR A 76 3.90 -21.75 36.64
N GLN A 77 4.32 -21.93 35.38
CA GLN A 77 4.08 -20.97 34.31
C GLN A 77 2.63 -20.57 34.46
N THR A 78 2.40 -19.33 34.89
CA THR A 78 1.05 -18.77 34.97
C THR A 78 0.45 -19.01 33.60
N PRO A 79 -0.60 -19.85 33.48
CA PRO A 79 -1.12 -20.17 32.17
C PRO A 79 -1.50 -18.86 31.52
N ARG A 80 -0.93 -18.58 30.34
CA ARG A 80 -1.34 -17.44 29.52
C ARG A 80 -2.86 -17.42 29.53
N PRO A 81 -3.50 -16.26 29.80
CA PRO A 81 -4.94 -16.15 29.65
C PRO A 81 -5.30 -16.73 28.28
N ARG A 82 -6.14 -17.78 28.26
CA ARG A 82 -6.74 -18.21 27.01
C ARG A 82 -7.56 -17.02 26.54
N THR A 83 -7.34 -16.58 25.31
CA THR A 83 -8.20 -15.57 24.66
C THR A 83 -9.62 -16.13 24.69
N ALA A 84 -10.46 -15.57 25.58
CA ALA A 84 -11.83 -16.03 25.74
C ALA A 84 -12.57 -15.75 24.43
N THR A 85 -13.32 -16.72 23.92
CA THR A 85 -13.99 -16.56 22.62
C THR A 85 -15.20 -15.63 22.74
N SER A 86 -15.61 -15.32 23.97
CA SER A 86 -16.68 -14.38 24.30
C SER A 86 -16.37 -13.67 25.62
N PRO A 87 -16.65 -12.36 25.77
CA PRO A 87 -16.49 -11.64 27.04
C PRO A 87 -17.44 -12.13 28.15
N LEU A 88 -18.40 -13.01 27.83
CA LEU A 88 -19.29 -13.66 28.79
C LEU A 88 -18.76 -15.00 29.31
N GLU A 89 -17.73 -15.59 28.68
CA GLU A 89 -17.20 -16.92 29.02
C GLU A 89 -16.84 -17.07 30.53
N PRO A 90 -16.20 -16.08 31.20
CA PRO A 90 -15.91 -16.17 32.64
C PRO A 90 -17.16 -16.17 33.55
N TYR A 91 -18.29 -15.67 33.05
CA TYR A 91 -19.50 -15.40 33.84
C TYR A 91 -20.58 -16.49 33.70
N LEU A 92 -20.38 -17.47 32.83
CA LEU A 92 -21.31 -18.57 32.58
C LEU A 92 -21.66 -19.32 33.87
N GLN A 93 -22.96 -19.57 34.08
CA GLN A 93 -23.49 -20.27 35.24
C GLN A 93 -24.34 -21.47 34.81
N SER A 94 -24.15 -22.61 35.46
CA SER A 94 -25.09 -23.72 35.37
C SER A 94 -26.27 -23.46 36.31
N VAL A 95 -27.42 -23.12 35.72
CA VAL A 95 -28.67 -22.81 36.43
C VAL A 95 -29.77 -23.71 35.87
N ASP A 96 -30.70 -24.13 36.74
CA ASP A 96 -31.83 -24.96 36.34
C ASP A 96 -32.67 -24.27 35.24
N ALA A 97 -32.80 -24.95 34.10
CA ALA A 97 -33.52 -24.46 32.93
C ALA A 97 -35.04 -24.34 33.17
N SER A 98 -35.58 -25.02 34.18
CA SER A 98 -37.02 -25.00 34.52
C SER A 98 -37.48 -23.75 35.28
N LEU A 99 -36.56 -22.87 35.69
CA LEU A 99 -36.91 -21.62 36.36
C LEU A 99 -37.63 -20.65 35.41
N SER A 100 -38.79 -20.16 35.87
CA SER A 100 -39.54 -19.09 35.20
C SER A 100 -38.84 -17.74 35.29
N HIS A 101 -38.96 -16.94 34.22
CA HIS A 101 -38.54 -15.55 34.19
C HIS A 101 -39.52 -14.63 34.95
N ASP A 102 -39.00 -13.53 35.51
CA ASP A 102 -39.77 -12.40 36.04
C ASP A 102 -40.27 -11.47 34.89
N ALA A 103 -40.96 -10.39 35.24
CA ALA A 103 -41.46 -9.42 34.25
C ALA A 103 -40.35 -8.71 33.46
N ASP A 104 -39.12 -8.63 34.02
CA ASP A 104 -37.95 -8.09 33.33
C ASP A 104 -37.35 -9.11 32.34
N GLY A 105 -37.79 -10.37 32.34
CA GLY A 105 -37.19 -11.43 31.55
C GLY A 105 -35.97 -12.06 32.23
N LEU A 106 -35.89 -12.05 33.57
CA LEU A 106 -34.77 -12.58 34.36
C LEU A 106 -35.20 -13.75 35.26
N LYS A 107 -34.37 -14.79 35.38
CA LYS A 107 -34.59 -15.88 36.33
C LYS A 107 -34.14 -15.46 37.73
N ILE A 108 -34.91 -15.82 38.76
CA ILE A 108 -34.54 -15.58 40.17
C ILE A 108 -34.30 -16.92 40.87
N HIS A 109 -33.09 -17.13 41.39
CA HIS A 109 -32.75 -18.31 42.18
C HIS A 109 -31.95 -17.91 43.44
N LYS A 110 -32.40 -18.33 44.62
CA LYS A 110 -31.74 -18.04 45.92
C LYS A 110 -31.40 -16.54 46.11
N GLY A 111 -32.33 -15.65 45.72
CA GLY A 111 -32.15 -14.20 45.81
C GLY A 111 -31.16 -13.58 44.81
N ARG A 112 -30.69 -14.34 43.82
CA ARG A 112 -29.80 -13.88 42.75
C ARG A 112 -30.58 -13.84 41.42
N LYS A 113 -30.36 -12.79 40.62
CA LYS A 113 -30.90 -12.65 39.27
C LYS A 113 -29.95 -13.27 38.23
N PHE A 114 -30.51 -13.89 37.20
CA PHE A 114 -29.79 -14.52 36.09
C PHE A 114 -30.46 -14.18 34.76
N ALA A 115 -29.64 -14.01 33.71
CA ALA A 115 -30.09 -13.72 32.35
C ALA A 115 -29.73 -14.89 31.43
N ASP A 116 -30.67 -15.33 30.60
CA ASP A 116 -30.40 -16.25 29.50
C ASP A 116 -29.89 -15.46 28.30
N ILE A 117 -28.86 -15.96 27.62
CA ILE A 117 -28.15 -15.24 26.57
C ILE A 117 -28.73 -15.55 25.18
N ALA A 118 -28.87 -14.51 24.35
CA ALA A 118 -29.29 -14.62 22.97
C ALA A 118 -28.12 -14.89 22.01
N ASN A 119 -28.40 -15.64 20.94
CA ASN A 119 -27.59 -15.73 19.73
C ASN A 119 -27.70 -14.42 18.93
N GLU A 120 -26.89 -14.26 17.89
CA GLU A 120 -26.94 -13.06 17.03
C GLU A 120 -28.28 -12.88 16.29
N ASP A 121 -29.01 -13.97 16.05
CA ASP A 121 -30.35 -13.97 15.44
C ASP A 121 -31.48 -13.72 16.46
N GLY A 122 -31.15 -13.49 17.74
CA GLY A 122 -32.11 -13.29 18.83
C GLY A 122 -32.70 -14.58 19.43
N SER A 123 -32.33 -15.76 18.95
CA SER A 123 -32.73 -17.04 19.54
C SER A 123 -31.96 -17.33 20.84
N ALA A 124 -32.45 -18.25 21.69
CA ALA A 124 -31.75 -18.58 22.94
C ALA A 124 -30.52 -19.47 22.69
N THR A 125 -29.36 -19.09 23.24
CA THR A 125 -28.13 -19.91 23.22
C THR A 125 -28.19 -21.15 24.10
N GLY A 126 -29.08 -21.15 25.11
CA GLY A 126 -29.03 -22.10 26.23
C GLY A 126 -27.99 -21.76 27.31
N LEU A 127 -27.22 -20.67 27.15
CA LEU A 127 -26.27 -20.17 28.14
C LEU A 127 -26.98 -19.20 29.11
N THR A 128 -26.61 -19.26 30.39
CA THR A 128 -27.13 -18.38 31.44
C THR A 128 -25.97 -17.73 32.19
N VAL A 129 -26.09 -16.45 32.55
CA VAL A 129 -25.12 -15.73 33.39
C VAL A 129 -25.80 -15.11 34.61
N MET A 130 -25.08 -14.97 35.73
CA MET A 130 -25.60 -14.21 36.87
C MET A 130 -25.44 -12.71 36.60
N VAL A 131 -26.45 -11.92 36.94
CA VAL A 131 -26.46 -10.47 36.71
C VAL A 131 -26.67 -9.65 37.99
N ALA A 132 -26.31 -8.37 37.91
CA ALA A 132 -26.70 -7.33 38.84
C ALA A 132 -26.91 -6.02 38.07
N PHE A 133 -27.86 -5.19 38.50
CA PHE A 133 -28.07 -3.87 37.90
C PHE A 133 -26.92 -2.93 38.27
N HIS A 134 -26.36 -2.22 37.29
CA HIS A 134 -25.24 -1.30 37.48
C HIS A 134 -25.70 0.15 37.29
N GLU A 135 -25.85 0.87 38.40
CA GLU A 135 -26.48 2.20 38.44
C GLU A 135 -25.87 3.21 37.46
N LEU A 136 -24.55 3.19 37.26
CA LEU A 136 -23.88 4.14 36.37
C LEU A 136 -24.05 3.78 34.88
N MET A 137 -24.30 2.51 34.53
CA MET A 137 -24.58 2.10 33.14
C MET A 137 -26.08 2.03 32.81
N LYS A 138 -26.95 2.11 33.83
CA LYS A 138 -28.40 1.88 33.72
C LYS A 138 -28.78 0.60 32.98
N ALA A 139 -27.94 -0.43 33.13
CA ALA A 139 -28.10 -1.74 32.52
C ALA A 139 -27.75 -2.85 33.53
N TYR A 140 -28.22 -4.07 33.27
CA TYR A 140 -27.73 -5.25 33.96
C TYR A 140 -26.34 -5.60 33.45
N ARG A 141 -25.38 -5.87 34.33
CA ARG A 141 -24.05 -6.39 34.00
C ARG A 141 -23.93 -7.85 34.44
N ALA A 142 -23.16 -8.64 33.70
CA ALA A 142 -22.72 -9.95 34.16
C ALA A 142 -21.83 -9.84 35.41
N ARG A 143 -21.88 -10.83 36.30
CA ARG A 143 -21.08 -10.87 37.53
C ARG A 143 -20.78 -12.28 38.04
N LEU A 144 -19.64 -12.43 38.70
CA LEU A 144 -19.22 -13.68 39.31
C LEU A 144 -19.95 -13.94 40.66
N PRO A 145 -20.18 -15.21 41.05
CA PRO A 145 -20.78 -15.58 42.34
C PRO A 145 -20.10 -15.02 43.60
N SER A 146 -18.82 -14.64 43.49
CA SER A 146 -17.97 -14.04 44.53
C SER A 146 -18.05 -12.51 44.58
N GLU A 147 -18.61 -11.86 43.55
CA GLU A 147 -18.56 -10.41 43.39
C GLU A 147 -19.70 -9.68 44.10
N ARG A 148 -19.33 -8.59 44.81
CA ARG A 148 -20.28 -7.63 45.37
C ARG A 148 -20.78 -6.61 44.34
N MET A 149 -19.91 -6.19 43.42
CA MET A 149 -20.23 -5.29 42.32
C MET A 149 -19.92 -5.99 40.99
N PRO A 150 -20.77 -5.84 39.96
CA PRO A 150 -20.58 -6.56 38.71
C PRO A 150 -19.42 -5.99 37.88
N SER A 151 -18.49 -6.86 37.47
CA SER A 151 -17.33 -6.53 36.64
C SER A 151 -17.53 -6.80 35.14
N GLY A 152 -18.45 -7.72 34.79
CA GLY A 152 -18.66 -8.18 33.42
C GLY A 152 -19.36 -7.17 32.51
N PRO A 153 -19.53 -7.51 31.22
CA PRO A 153 -20.13 -6.61 30.24
C PRO A 153 -21.61 -6.33 30.54
N ALA A 154 -22.11 -5.21 29.98
CA ALA A 154 -23.52 -4.85 30.02
C ALA A 154 -24.35 -5.79 29.12
N LEU A 155 -25.60 -6.03 29.54
CA LEU A 155 -26.57 -6.87 28.87
C LEU A 155 -27.87 -6.11 28.66
N TYR A 156 -28.44 -6.26 27.47
CA TYR A 156 -29.65 -5.60 27.01
C TYR A 156 -30.69 -6.65 26.61
N ARG A 157 -31.93 -6.49 27.10
CA ARG A 157 -33.04 -7.38 26.79
C ARG A 157 -33.36 -7.30 25.29
N VAL A 158 -33.51 -8.44 24.63
CA VAL A 158 -33.85 -8.48 23.20
C VAL A 158 -35.36 -8.27 23.04
N ALA A 159 -35.75 -7.01 22.80
CA ALA A 159 -37.16 -6.58 22.81
C ALA A 159 -37.88 -7.05 24.10
N ASP A 160 -39.14 -7.51 24.00
CA ASP A 160 -39.91 -8.03 25.14
C ASP A 160 -39.65 -9.52 25.44
N SER A 161 -38.61 -10.13 24.85
CA SER A 161 -38.29 -11.55 25.03
C SER A 161 -37.70 -11.88 26.41
N ASN A 162 -37.43 -13.15 26.68
CA ASN A 162 -36.78 -13.61 27.92
C ASN A 162 -35.26 -13.81 27.77
N VAL A 163 -34.66 -13.28 26.69
CA VAL A 163 -33.22 -13.41 26.41
C VAL A 163 -32.53 -12.05 26.29
N TRP A 164 -31.23 -12.06 26.58
CA TRP A 164 -30.40 -10.88 26.74
C TRP A 164 -29.16 -10.96 25.85
N SER A 165 -28.72 -9.84 25.28
CA SER A 165 -27.56 -9.77 24.40
C SER A 165 -26.57 -8.69 24.83
N LEU A 166 -25.34 -8.77 24.33
CA LEU A 166 -24.32 -7.73 24.47
C LEU A 166 -24.63 -6.50 23.59
N LYS A 167 -25.49 -6.63 22.58
CA LYS A 167 -25.79 -5.57 21.60
C LYS A 167 -26.82 -4.62 22.21
N LYS A 168 -26.38 -3.41 22.55
CA LYS A 168 -27.28 -2.30 22.88
C LYS A 168 -28.16 -1.98 21.65
N PRO A 169 -29.48 -1.78 21.78
CA PRO A 169 -30.29 -1.22 20.71
C PRO A 169 -29.79 0.18 20.33
N ILE A 170 -29.53 0.39 19.03
CA ILE A 170 -28.99 1.64 18.48
C ILE A 170 -30.12 2.41 17.77
N GLU A 171 -30.27 3.69 18.08
CA GLU A 171 -31.18 4.60 17.37
C GLU A 171 -30.41 5.32 16.25
N TYR A 172 -30.93 5.28 15.02
CA TYR A 172 -30.36 5.98 13.87
C TYR A 172 -31.19 7.20 13.49
N TYR A 173 -30.53 8.27 13.05
CA TYR A 173 -31.20 9.36 12.35
C TYR A 173 -31.63 8.90 10.95
N ASP A 174 -32.85 9.27 10.54
CA ASP A 174 -33.34 9.04 9.18
C ASP A 174 -32.61 9.97 8.17
N PRO A 175 -31.87 9.44 7.19
CA PRO A 175 -31.16 10.25 6.21
C PRO A 175 -32.08 11.10 5.31
N MET A 176 -33.38 10.78 5.19
CA MET A 176 -34.34 11.62 4.47
C MET A 176 -34.72 12.90 5.24
N HIS A 177 -34.53 12.91 6.55
CA HIS A 177 -34.90 14.01 7.45
C HIS A 177 -33.69 14.68 8.12
N PHE A 178 -32.51 14.05 8.11
CA PHE A 178 -31.32 14.55 8.79
C PHE A 178 -30.04 14.41 7.97
N ALA A 179 -29.13 15.36 8.13
CA ALA A 179 -27.75 15.33 7.62
C ALA A 179 -26.76 15.74 8.72
N SER A 180 -25.53 15.26 8.64
CA SER A 180 -24.45 15.66 9.55
C SER A 180 -23.62 16.84 9.02
N SER A 181 -22.79 17.41 9.89
CA SER A 181 -21.58 18.11 9.48
C SER A 181 -20.66 17.20 8.64
N HIS A 182 -19.78 17.82 7.86
CA HIS A 182 -18.74 17.11 7.09
C HIS A 182 -17.63 16.55 7.98
N THR A 183 -17.40 17.16 9.15
CA THR A 183 -16.38 16.79 10.13
C THR A 183 -16.99 16.67 11.53
N ALA A 184 -16.43 15.79 12.35
CA ALA A 184 -16.75 15.70 13.77
C ALA A 184 -16.09 16.82 14.60
N ASP A 185 -16.59 17.07 15.80
CA ASP A 185 -15.95 17.92 16.81
C ASP A 185 -14.72 17.24 17.44
N ALA A 186 -13.98 17.95 18.30
CA ALA A 186 -12.81 17.42 18.99
C ALA A 186 -13.11 16.28 19.99
N ARG A 187 -14.39 15.95 20.22
CA ARG A 187 -14.83 14.79 21.01
C ARG A 187 -15.29 13.62 20.12
N GLY A 188 -15.31 13.81 18.80
CA GLY A 188 -15.74 12.83 17.80
C GLY A 188 -17.23 12.86 17.46
N TYR A 189 -17.97 13.87 17.90
CA TYR A 189 -19.39 14.02 17.56
C TYR A 189 -19.61 14.80 16.27
N PHE A 190 -20.41 14.26 15.35
CA PHE A 190 -20.96 15.02 14.24
C PHE A 190 -22.17 15.84 14.71
N SER A 191 -22.23 17.13 14.38
CA SER A 191 -23.44 17.92 14.59
C SER A 191 -24.50 17.52 13.56
N VAL A 192 -25.71 17.21 14.00
CA VAL A 192 -26.81 16.81 13.11
C VAL A 192 -27.71 18.01 12.83
N HIS A 193 -28.20 18.10 11.61
CA HIS A 193 -29.11 19.13 11.12
C HIS A 193 -30.34 18.46 10.54
N GLU A 194 -31.51 19.04 10.78
CA GLU A 194 -32.77 18.60 10.20
C GLU A 194 -32.94 19.26 8.83
N HIS A 195 -33.26 18.47 7.81
CA HIS A 195 -33.58 18.94 6.47
C HIS A 195 -34.97 18.49 6.01
N LEU A 196 -35.55 19.29 5.12
CA LEU A 196 -36.74 18.92 4.38
C LEU A 196 -36.32 18.46 2.97
N ALA A 197 -36.65 17.22 2.63
CA ALA A 197 -36.53 16.70 1.27
C ALA A 197 -37.66 17.27 0.40
N ILE A 198 -37.33 18.17 -0.53
CA ILE A 198 -38.29 18.77 -1.45
C ILE A 198 -38.19 18.04 -2.79
N GLU A 199 -39.20 17.24 -3.14
CA GLU A 199 -39.25 16.57 -4.44
C GLU A 199 -39.38 17.60 -5.57
N ARG A 200 -38.48 17.51 -6.55
CA ARG A 200 -38.48 18.27 -7.80
C ARG A 200 -38.69 17.33 -8.97
N SER A 201 -39.32 17.84 -10.02
CA SER A 201 -39.51 17.14 -11.29
C SER A 201 -39.03 18.02 -12.43
N GLY A 202 -38.34 17.45 -13.42
CA GLY A 202 -37.83 18.16 -14.58
C GLY A 202 -37.48 17.23 -15.74
N PRO A 203 -36.81 17.73 -16.79
CA PRO A 203 -36.60 16.97 -18.04
C PRO A 203 -35.72 15.71 -17.89
N TYR A 204 -34.97 15.59 -16.79
CA TYR A 204 -34.12 14.43 -16.47
C TYR A 204 -34.72 13.52 -15.38
N GLY A 205 -36.00 13.69 -15.03
CA GLY A 205 -36.71 12.87 -14.05
C GLY A 205 -37.01 13.60 -12.74
N LYS A 206 -37.08 12.82 -11.66
CA LYS A 206 -37.35 13.28 -10.28
C LYS A 206 -36.06 13.31 -9.47
N TRP A 207 -35.89 14.35 -8.65
CA TRP A 207 -34.78 14.45 -7.68
C TRP A 207 -35.23 15.17 -6.41
N PHE A 208 -34.49 15.01 -5.31
CA PHE A 208 -34.76 15.71 -4.06
C PHE A 208 -33.80 16.91 -3.88
N GLU A 209 -34.35 18.09 -3.60
CA GLU A 209 -33.61 19.25 -3.10
C GLU A 209 -33.71 19.23 -1.57
N PHE A 210 -32.59 19.04 -0.87
CA PHE A 210 -32.55 19.07 0.59
C PHE A 210 -32.36 20.50 1.10
N ARG A 211 -33.29 20.97 1.93
CA ARG A 211 -33.20 22.28 2.59
C ARG A 211 -33.09 22.12 4.09
N VAL A 212 -31.99 22.57 4.68
CA VAL A 212 -31.83 22.60 6.15
C VAL A 212 -32.92 23.49 6.76
N VAL A 213 -33.75 22.92 7.63
CA VAL A 213 -34.82 23.61 8.36
C VAL A 213 -34.44 23.91 9.82
N LYS A 214 -33.56 23.09 10.41
CA LYS A 214 -33.04 23.30 11.76
C LYS A 214 -31.57 22.89 11.83
N ARG A 215 -30.69 23.81 12.24
CA ARG A 215 -29.30 23.47 12.59
C ARG A 215 -29.24 22.94 14.01
N ASP A 216 -28.18 22.19 14.29
CA ASP A 216 -27.85 21.66 15.61
C ASP A 216 -29.03 20.93 16.28
N ALA A 217 -29.70 20.09 15.50
CA ALA A 217 -30.84 19.28 15.91
C ALA A 217 -30.46 18.13 16.87
N GLY A 218 -29.17 17.79 16.93
CA GLY A 218 -28.59 16.83 17.87
C GLY A 218 -27.15 16.47 17.50
N PHE A 219 -26.67 15.33 18.01
CA PHE A 219 -25.32 14.84 17.76
C PHE A 219 -25.36 13.38 17.34
N ALA A 220 -24.37 12.97 16.53
CA ALA A 220 -24.23 11.60 16.08
C ALA A 220 -22.79 11.09 16.13
N PHE A 221 -22.65 9.78 16.29
CA PHE A 221 -21.51 9.03 15.76
C PHE A 221 -21.82 8.48 14.37
N ALA A 222 -20.79 8.13 13.62
CA ALA A 222 -20.91 7.40 12.37
C ALA A 222 -20.54 5.92 12.58
N ASP A 223 -21.29 5.01 11.98
CA ASP A 223 -20.89 3.60 11.89
C ASP A 223 -20.01 3.32 10.64
N GLU A 224 -19.60 2.06 10.47
CA GLU A 224 -18.85 1.57 9.30
C GLU A 224 -19.55 1.80 7.95
N HIS A 225 -20.86 2.04 7.94
CA HIS A 225 -21.65 2.38 6.74
C HIS A 225 -21.97 3.88 6.64
N ARG A 226 -21.33 4.72 7.47
CA ARG A 226 -21.58 6.16 7.61
C ARG A 226 -23.03 6.53 7.96
N ARG A 227 -23.79 5.60 8.55
CA ARG A 227 -25.12 5.89 9.10
C ARG A 227 -24.94 6.64 10.42
N LEU A 228 -25.82 7.61 10.65
CA LEU A 228 -25.75 8.51 11.80
C LEU A 228 -26.46 7.89 13.00
N ILE A 229 -25.69 7.46 13.99
CA ILE A 229 -26.16 6.93 15.26
C ILE A 229 -26.41 8.08 16.22
N ARG A 230 -27.64 8.18 16.73
CA ARG A 230 -28.07 9.27 17.61
C ARG A 230 -27.46 9.12 19.00
N VAL A 231 -26.81 10.17 19.49
CA VAL A 231 -26.18 10.20 20.82
C VAL A 231 -26.44 11.51 21.56
N ASP A 232 -26.48 11.45 22.89
CA ASP A 232 -26.44 12.63 23.76
C ASP A 232 -25.05 12.75 24.42
N PRO A 233 -24.24 13.77 24.07
CA PRO A 233 -22.94 14.02 24.70
C PRO A 233 -23.01 14.25 26.22
N ASN A 234 -24.17 14.64 26.77
CA ASN A 234 -24.33 14.86 28.20
C ASN A 234 -24.35 13.53 28.97
N GLU A 235 -24.92 12.46 28.41
CA GLU A 235 -24.89 11.13 29.02
C GLU A 235 -23.46 10.57 29.10
N ALA A 236 -22.64 10.81 28.06
CA ALA A 236 -21.24 10.40 28.05
C ALA A 236 -20.38 11.21 29.03
N ARG A 237 -20.71 12.50 29.22
CA ARG A 237 -19.95 13.40 30.10
C ARG A 237 -20.21 13.17 31.59
N GLY A 238 -21.43 12.75 31.96
CA GLY A 238 -21.87 12.61 33.34
C GLY A 238 -21.91 13.97 34.07
N ASP A 239 -21.58 13.97 35.36
CA ASP A 239 -21.48 15.21 36.14
C ASP A 239 -20.32 16.09 35.61
N THR A 240 -20.68 17.25 35.04
CA THR A 240 -19.75 18.20 34.44
C THR A 240 -18.83 18.87 35.47
N SER A 241 -19.19 18.86 36.76
CA SER A 241 -18.36 19.38 37.85
C SER A 241 -17.16 18.49 38.19
N VAL A 242 -17.23 17.20 37.84
CA VAL A 242 -16.14 16.24 38.08
C VAL A 242 -15.21 16.19 36.85
N PRO A 243 -13.89 16.31 37.00
CA PRO A 243 -12.94 16.15 35.90
C PRO A 243 -13.15 14.81 35.16
N LEU A 244 -13.15 14.86 33.81
CA LEU A 244 -13.39 13.67 33.01
C LEU A 244 -12.21 12.70 33.13
N LYS A 245 -12.49 11.49 33.59
CA LYS A 245 -11.51 10.41 33.64
C LYS A 245 -11.06 10.00 32.25
N LEU A 246 -9.79 9.61 32.12
CA LEU A 246 -9.17 9.18 30.86
C LEU A 246 -9.35 10.23 29.73
N ALA A 247 -9.24 11.53 30.04
CA ALA A 247 -9.58 12.63 29.13
C ALA A 247 -8.84 12.68 27.77
N HIS A 248 -7.76 11.92 27.60
CA HIS A 248 -7.01 11.78 26.34
C HIS A 248 -7.62 10.77 25.36
N TRP A 249 -8.65 10.03 25.79
CA TRP A 249 -9.61 9.39 24.90
C TRP A 249 -10.83 10.31 24.78
N SER A 250 -11.21 10.67 23.56
CA SER A 250 -12.52 11.27 23.30
C SER A 250 -13.61 10.19 23.28
N ASP A 251 -14.88 10.61 23.27
CA ASP A 251 -16.00 9.66 23.21
C ASP A 251 -16.07 9.00 21.83
N GLY A 252 -15.71 9.72 20.75
CA GLY A 252 -15.52 9.14 19.42
C GLY A 252 -14.35 8.16 19.33
N ASP A 253 -13.27 8.34 20.11
CA ASP A 253 -12.18 7.35 20.15
C ASP A 253 -12.63 6.05 20.81
N ILE A 254 -13.43 6.16 21.88
CA ILE A 254 -14.03 5.01 22.58
C ILE A 254 -15.05 4.30 21.67
N TRP A 255 -15.86 5.07 20.92
CA TRP A 255 -16.76 4.54 19.90
C TRP A 255 -16.01 3.81 18.77
N ASN A 256 -14.98 4.44 18.21
CA ASN A 256 -14.20 3.89 17.11
C ASN A 256 -13.50 2.58 17.50
N ALA A 257 -12.94 2.51 18.71
CA ALA A 257 -12.16 1.37 19.18
C ALA A 257 -13.00 0.26 19.85
N TYR A 258 -14.11 0.58 20.51
CA TYR A 258 -14.86 -0.36 21.35
C TYR A 258 -16.39 -0.36 21.12
N ARG A 259 -16.91 0.53 20.25
CA ARG A 259 -18.36 0.72 20.00
C ARG A 259 -19.17 0.97 21.29
N LEU A 260 -18.55 1.64 22.27
CA LEU A 260 -19.20 2.04 23.52
C LEU A 260 -19.58 3.52 23.47
N GLU A 261 -20.75 3.84 24.01
CA GLU A 261 -21.33 5.19 23.99
C GLU A 261 -22.05 5.53 25.30
N GLY A 262 -22.29 6.83 25.53
CA GLY A 262 -23.01 7.34 26.69
C GLY A 262 -22.49 6.78 28.01
N ALA A 263 -23.40 6.23 28.81
CA ALA A 263 -23.12 5.65 30.11
C ALA A 263 -22.08 4.49 30.09
N GLN A 264 -21.96 3.74 28.99
CA GLN A 264 -20.94 2.69 28.86
C GLN A 264 -19.54 3.28 28.72
N ALA A 265 -19.39 4.37 27.95
CA ALA A 265 -18.12 5.08 27.80
C ALA A 265 -17.66 5.70 29.13
N LEU A 266 -18.58 6.22 29.95
CA LEU A 266 -18.27 6.77 31.27
C LEU A 266 -17.72 5.72 32.26
N VAL A 267 -18.28 4.50 32.23
CA VAL A 267 -17.79 3.38 33.04
C VAL A 267 -16.47 2.83 32.51
N PHE A 268 -16.33 2.69 31.19
CA PHE A 268 -15.07 2.34 30.53
C PHE A 268 -13.94 3.28 30.95
N ARG A 269 -14.13 4.61 30.85
CA ARG A 269 -13.16 5.62 31.31
C ARG A 269 -12.77 5.42 32.77
N THR A 270 -13.74 5.11 33.63
CA THR A 270 -13.55 5.00 35.07
C THR A 270 -12.70 3.79 35.46
N GLU A 271 -12.96 2.64 34.84
CA GLU A 271 -12.22 1.41 35.07
C GLU A 271 -10.85 1.43 34.35
N ALA A 272 -10.81 1.92 33.11
CA ALA A 272 -9.58 2.01 32.32
C ALA A 272 -8.52 2.93 32.93
N GLU A 273 -8.92 4.05 33.55
CA GLU A 273 -7.98 4.94 34.25
C GLU A 273 -7.33 4.27 35.47
N ILE A 274 -8.01 3.32 36.11
CA ILE A 274 -7.48 2.54 37.24
C ILE A 274 -6.54 1.43 36.74
N LEU A 275 -6.90 0.77 35.64
CA LEU A 275 -6.14 -0.35 35.06
C LEU A 275 -4.93 0.10 34.23
N GLY A 276 -4.97 1.30 33.65
CA GLY A 276 -4.01 1.77 32.64
C GLY A 276 -4.17 1.12 31.26
N THR A 277 -5.21 0.30 31.07
CA THR A 277 -5.56 -0.44 29.85
C THR A 277 -7.08 -0.52 29.70
N ALA A 278 -7.58 -1.03 28.57
CA ALA A 278 -8.98 -1.38 28.43
C ALA A 278 -9.40 -2.41 29.50
N PRO A 279 -10.62 -2.32 30.07
CA PRO A 279 -11.18 -3.36 30.95
C PRO A 279 -11.53 -4.64 30.17
N ASP A 280 -11.40 -5.81 30.81
CA ASP A 280 -11.61 -7.13 30.18
C ASP A 280 -13.00 -7.34 29.55
N TRP A 281 -14.02 -6.61 30.01
CA TRP A 281 -15.37 -6.68 29.44
C TRP A 281 -15.56 -5.86 28.15
N ALA A 282 -14.64 -4.93 27.85
CA ALA A 282 -14.73 -4.01 26.74
C ALA A 282 -14.11 -4.63 25.47
N THR A 283 -14.91 -5.39 24.73
CA THR A 283 -14.49 -6.04 23.48
C THR A 283 -14.01 -5.01 22.45
N ARG A 284 -12.83 -5.23 21.88
CA ARG A 284 -12.26 -4.40 20.83
C ARG A 284 -13.05 -4.57 19.52
N PHE A 285 -13.37 -3.47 18.86
CA PHE A 285 -13.97 -3.52 17.52
C PHE A 285 -12.94 -4.05 16.50
N ASN A 286 -13.36 -5.01 15.68
CA ASN A 286 -12.51 -5.65 14.68
C ASN A 286 -12.39 -4.78 13.39
N GLU A 287 -11.85 -3.58 13.54
CA GLU A 287 -11.60 -2.60 12.46
C GLU A 287 -10.87 -3.25 11.27
N PRO A 288 -11.48 -3.42 10.07
CA PRO A 288 -10.84 -4.11 8.96
C PRO A 288 -9.49 -3.53 8.53
N ASP A 289 -9.32 -2.20 8.63
CA ASP A 289 -8.04 -1.54 8.38
C ASP A 289 -7.02 -1.84 9.50
N ALA A 290 -5.96 -2.57 9.16
CA ALA A 290 -4.90 -2.93 10.10
C ALA A 290 -4.09 -1.71 10.59
N HIS A 291 -3.82 -0.73 9.73
CA HIS A 291 -3.09 0.49 10.11
C HIS A 291 -3.94 1.33 11.07
N LYS A 292 -5.23 1.51 10.78
CA LYS A 292 -6.17 2.18 11.69
C LYS A 292 -6.29 1.46 13.03
N PHE A 293 -6.48 0.13 13.03
CA PHE A 293 -6.54 -0.67 14.25
C PHE A 293 -5.29 -0.45 15.13
N LEU A 294 -4.10 -0.51 14.51
CA LEU A 294 -2.82 -0.35 15.19
C LEU A 294 -2.58 1.08 15.70
N SER A 295 -2.96 2.11 14.94
CA SER A 295 -2.89 3.51 15.36
C SER A 295 -3.79 3.79 16.58
N ASP A 296 -5.00 3.23 16.58
CA ASP A 296 -5.96 3.34 17.68
C ASP A 296 -5.52 2.50 18.91
N SER A 297 -4.89 1.33 18.71
CA SER A 297 -4.30 0.53 19.81
C SER A 297 -3.06 1.19 20.42
N SER A 298 -2.25 1.86 19.60
CA SER A 298 -1.04 2.58 20.04
C SER A 298 -1.32 3.71 21.03
N ARG A 299 -2.57 4.18 21.14
CA ARG A 299 -2.98 5.19 22.11
C ARG A 299 -2.77 4.77 23.57
N TRP A 300 -2.86 3.47 23.89
CA TRP A 300 -2.56 2.98 25.23
C TRP A 300 -1.07 3.15 25.61
N SER A 301 -0.16 2.89 24.67
CA SER A 301 1.28 3.13 24.87
C SER A 301 1.64 4.62 24.80
N TYR A 302 0.89 5.42 24.02
CA TYR A 302 1.21 6.82 23.74
C TYR A 302 0.01 7.77 23.94
N PRO A 303 -0.53 7.89 25.17
CA PRO A 303 -1.76 8.63 25.45
C PRO A 303 -1.65 10.14 25.22
N HIS A 304 -0.45 10.70 25.30
CA HIS A 304 -0.19 12.14 25.13
C HIS A 304 0.18 12.54 23.69
N LYS A 305 0.27 11.58 22.77
CA LYS A 305 0.63 11.84 21.37
C LYS A 305 -0.60 12.00 20.51
N SER A 306 -0.53 12.96 19.58
CA SER A 306 -1.53 13.14 18.52
C SER A 306 -1.64 11.89 17.63
N GLU A 307 -2.73 11.78 16.87
CA GLU A 307 -2.91 10.69 15.90
C GLU A 307 -1.76 10.63 14.88
N THR A 308 -1.35 11.78 14.34
CA THR A 308 -0.23 11.90 13.40
C THR A 308 1.09 11.44 14.01
N GLU A 309 1.39 11.77 15.26
CA GLU A 309 2.58 11.28 15.96
C GLU A 309 2.54 9.77 16.22
N ARG A 310 1.36 9.20 16.52
CA ARG A 310 1.21 7.75 16.70
C ARG A 310 1.37 7.00 15.37
N ALA A 311 0.82 7.54 14.28
CA ALA A 311 1.03 7.02 12.93
C ALA A 311 2.50 7.09 12.53
N GLN A 312 3.21 8.19 12.81
CA GLN A 312 4.67 8.29 12.61
C GLN A 312 5.45 7.26 13.43
N ILE A 313 5.05 7.01 14.69
CA ILE A 313 5.66 5.95 15.50
C ILE A 313 5.41 4.58 14.88
N LEU A 314 4.19 4.25 14.47
CA LEU A 314 3.88 2.97 13.83
C LEU A 314 4.68 2.78 12.52
N ARG A 315 4.73 3.83 11.69
CA ARG A 315 5.51 3.88 10.44
C ARG A 315 7.02 3.66 10.67
N SER A 316 7.56 4.11 11.81
CA SER A 316 8.98 3.89 12.17
C SER A 316 9.36 2.43 12.48
N TYR A 317 8.39 1.51 12.56
CA TYR A 317 8.66 0.06 12.65
C TYR A 317 8.87 -0.58 11.28
N ASN A 318 8.55 0.09 10.16
CA ASN A 318 8.73 -0.41 8.80
C ASN A 318 8.15 -1.82 8.60
N LEU A 319 6.85 -1.97 8.85
CA LEU A 319 6.19 -3.27 8.97
C LEU A 319 5.54 -3.72 7.65
N SER A 320 5.86 -4.95 7.22
CA SER A 320 5.12 -5.63 6.16
C SER A 320 3.67 -5.93 6.57
N LEU A 321 2.78 -6.20 5.61
CA LEU A 321 1.38 -6.55 5.88
C LEU A 321 1.26 -7.78 6.78
N ALA A 322 2.12 -8.78 6.59
CA ALA A 322 2.18 -9.97 7.44
C ALA A 322 2.55 -9.60 8.89
N GLN A 323 3.52 -8.70 9.07
CA GLN A 323 3.91 -8.21 10.39
C GLN A 323 2.82 -7.33 11.03
N GLN A 324 2.10 -6.50 10.27
CA GLN A 324 0.98 -5.73 10.80
C GLN A 324 -0.18 -6.62 11.26
N ASN A 325 -0.50 -7.66 10.48
CA ASN A 325 -1.51 -8.65 10.86
C ASN A 325 -1.13 -9.44 12.13
N ARG A 326 0.15 -9.74 12.32
CA ARG A 326 0.68 -10.28 13.59
C ARG A 326 0.57 -9.26 14.73
N LEU A 327 1.05 -8.04 14.51
CA LEU A 327 1.07 -6.97 15.52
C LEU A 327 -0.35 -6.62 15.98
N ARG A 328 -1.33 -6.67 15.09
CA ARG A 328 -2.76 -6.50 15.38
C ARG A 328 -3.25 -7.45 16.47
N GLN A 329 -2.83 -8.71 16.42
CA GLN A 329 -3.18 -9.73 17.42
C GLN A 329 -2.46 -9.48 18.75
N ASP A 330 -1.17 -9.16 18.70
CA ASP A 330 -0.36 -8.89 19.90
C ASP A 330 -0.74 -7.56 20.60
N MET A 331 -1.31 -6.59 19.87
CA MET A 331 -1.66 -5.24 20.36
C MET A 331 -3.15 -5.04 20.71
N GLU A 332 -3.93 -6.08 20.97
CA GLU A 332 -5.33 -5.94 21.44
C GLU A 332 -5.42 -5.07 22.71
N HIS A 333 -4.47 -5.23 23.63
CA HIS A 333 -4.33 -4.42 24.85
C HIS A 333 -3.28 -3.29 24.72
N GLY A 334 -2.84 -2.97 23.50
CA GLY A 334 -2.13 -1.73 23.16
C GLY A 334 -0.67 -1.57 23.62
N ARG A 335 0.03 -2.66 23.96
CA ARG A 335 1.48 -2.67 24.20
C ARG A 335 2.22 -3.26 23.01
N PHE A 336 3.30 -2.62 22.57
CA PHE A 336 4.18 -3.19 21.54
C PHE A 336 4.94 -4.42 22.10
N PRO A 337 4.97 -5.54 21.35
CA PRO A 337 5.69 -6.75 21.76
C PRO A 337 7.19 -6.66 21.44
N ASP A 338 8.02 -7.40 22.18
CA ASP A 338 9.49 -7.37 22.05
C ASP A 338 10.01 -7.63 20.62
N TRP A 339 9.31 -8.46 19.84
CA TRP A 339 9.70 -8.74 18.45
C TRP A 339 9.57 -7.52 17.55
N ALA A 340 8.59 -6.64 17.80
CA ALA A 340 8.39 -5.42 17.02
C ALA A 340 9.49 -4.41 17.34
N GLU A 341 9.87 -4.28 18.61
CA GLU A 341 11.03 -3.48 19.04
C GLU A 341 12.35 -3.99 18.45
N GLN A 342 12.52 -5.31 18.33
CA GLN A 342 13.69 -5.91 17.67
C GLN A 342 13.69 -5.64 16.16
N HIS A 343 12.56 -5.83 15.47
CA HIS A 343 12.40 -5.54 14.04
C HIS A 343 12.63 -4.05 13.72
N LYS A 344 12.16 -3.14 14.57
CA LYS A 344 12.43 -1.71 14.45
C LYS A 344 13.93 -1.39 14.53
N ARG A 345 14.65 -1.98 15.49
CA ARG A 345 16.12 -1.80 15.60
C ARG A 345 16.86 -2.35 14.37
N LEU A 346 16.39 -3.45 13.80
CA LEU A 346 16.93 -4.02 12.56
C LEU A 346 16.70 -3.07 11.37
N THR A 347 15.46 -2.65 11.13
CA THR A 347 15.12 -1.75 10.00
C THR A 347 15.80 -0.39 10.09
N GLN A 348 16.04 0.11 11.31
CA GLN A 348 16.78 1.34 11.57
C GLN A 348 18.31 1.22 11.49
N ASN A 349 18.89 0.02 11.31
CA ASN A 349 20.35 -0.15 11.18
C ASN A 349 20.79 -0.01 9.71
N PRO A 350 21.44 1.11 9.30
CA PRO A 350 21.82 1.30 7.89
C PRO A 350 23.02 0.46 7.43
N LEU A 351 23.66 -0.30 8.34
CA LEU A 351 24.84 -1.13 8.05
C LEU A 351 24.51 -2.61 7.87
N ASP A 352 23.23 -2.99 7.91
CA ASP A 352 22.78 -4.37 7.87
C ASP A 352 21.73 -4.56 6.77
N ASP A 353 22.14 -5.13 5.64
CA ASP A 353 21.27 -5.33 4.48
C ASP A 353 20.14 -6.35 4.75
N SER A 354 20.27 -7.22 5.77
CA SER A 354 19.20 -8.17 6.15
C SER A 354 17.91 -7.46 6.58
N ARG A 355 18.01 -6.17 6.92
CA ARG A 355 16.87 -5.29 7.20
C ARG A 355 15.84 -5.19 6.08
N PHE A 356 16.21 -5.59 4.86
CA PHE A 356 15.32 -5.57 3.70
C PHE A 356 14.66 -6.92 3.40
N GLU A 357 15.08 -8.04 4.01
CA GLU A 357 14.61 -9.39 3.65
C GLU A 357 13.08 -9.52 3.69
N GLN A 358 12.46 -9.17 4.81
CA GLN A 358 11.00 -9.33 5.01
C GLN A 358 10.15 -8.35 4.20
N ILE A 359 10.72 -7.21 3.75
CA ILE A 359 10.03 -6.28 2.84
C ILE A 359 10.24 -6.68 1.39
N ALA A 360 11.38 -7.29 1.03
CA ALA A 360 11.62 -7.85 -0.30
C ALA A 360 10.64 -8.99 -0.60
N GLU A 361 10.43 -9.91 0.34
CA GLU A 361 9.44 -11.01 0.23
C GLU A 361 8.01 -10.54 -0.11
N GLU A 362 7.62 -9.32 0.32
CA GLU A 362 6.33 -8.71 -0.01
C GLU A 362 6.39 -7.83 -1.27
N LEU A 363 7.32 -6.87 -1.30
CA LEU A 363 7.31 -5.81 -2.31
C LEU A 363 7.90 -6.24 -3.65
N GLU A 364 8.84 -7.19 -3.73
CA GLU A 364 9.34 -7.67 -5.02
C GLU A 364 8.26 -8.30 -5.90
N PRO A 365 7.45 -9.28 -5.43
CA PRO A 365 6.36 -9.83 -6.24
C PRO A 365 5.27 -8.78 -6.51
N PHE A 366 5.02 -7.86 -5.58
CA PHE A 366 4.06 -6.76 -5.77
C PHE A 366 4.54 -5.77 -6.86
N ILE A 367 5.82 -5.40 -6.86
CA ILE A 367 6.47 -4.58 -7.91
C ILE A 367 6.36 -5.25 -9.27
N LEU A 368 6.64 -6.55 -9.35
CA LEU A 368 6.52 -7.29 -10.60
C LEU A 368 5.06 -7.38 -11.09
N LYS A 369 4.11 -7.52 -10.15
CA LYS A 369 2.67 -7.47 -10.46
C LYS A 369 2.27 -6.11 -11.02
N MET A 370 2.62 -5.00 -10.35
CA MET A 370 2.37 -3.63 -10.82
C MET A 370 2.90 -3.38 -12.24
N ARG A 371 4.12 -3.85 -12.52
CA ARG A 371 4.75 -3.71 -13.84
C ARG A 371 4.02 -4.47 -14.94
N ASN A 372 3.55 -5.68 -14.65
CA ASN A 372 2.98 -6.59 -15.63
C ASN A 372 1.50 -6.31 -15.91
N GLU A 373 0.71 -6.07 -14.85
CA GLU A 373 -0.75 -5.88 -14.93
C GLU A 373 -1.14 -4.44 -15.26
N GLY A 374 -0.30 -3.45 -14.92
CA GLY A 374 -0.65 -2.04 -15.01
C GLY A 374 -1.49 -1.55 -13.84
N GLU A 375 -2.05 -0.35 -13.96
CA GLU A 375 -2.82 0.32 -12.89
C GLU A 375 -4.06 -0.51 -12.49
N ASN A 376 -4.18 -0.83 -11.19
CA ASN A 376 -5.23 -1.66 -10.62
C ASN A 376 -5.60 -1.16 -9.21
N GLN A 377 -6.91 -1.01 -8.94
CA GLN A 377 -7.47 -0.55 -7.65
C GLN A 377 -7.06 -1.45 -6.46
N ASP A 378 -6.75 -2.72 -6.70
CA ASP A 378 -6.22 -3.61 -5.65
C ASP A 378 -4.95 -3.04 -4.99
N PHE A 379 -4.17 -2.23 -5.72
CA PHE A 379 -2.89 -1.68 -5.25
C PHE A 379 -3.08 -0.52 -4.26
N ASP A 380 -4.21 0.20 -4.31
CA ASP A 380 -4.56 1.25 -3.35
C ASP A 380 -4.69 0.69 -1.91
N SER A 381 -4.92 -0.62 -1.76
CA SER A 381 -4.96 -1.30 -0.46
C SER A 381 -3.58 -1.59 0.16
N HIS A 382 -2.48 -1.20 -0.51
CA HIS A 382 -1.09 -1.46 -0.08
C HIS A 382 -0.26 -0.20 0.22
N PRO A 383 -0.81 0.88 0.82
CA PRO A 383 -0.16 2.20 0.93
C PRO A 383 1.22 2.11 1.59
N VAL A 384 2.29 2.41 0.86
CA VAL A 384 3.67 2.28 1.38
C VAL A 384 4.03 3.45 2.31
N GLU A 385 3.43 4.61 2.08
CA GLU A 385 3.60 5.85 2.82
C GLU A 385 2.99 5.82 4.23
N GLN A 386 2.07 4.88 4.48
CA GLN A 386 1.53 4.62 5.82
C GLN A 386 2.38 3.60 6.61
N ARG A 387 3.19 2.79 5.91
CA ARG A 387 3.83 1.58 6.47
C ARG A 387 5.33 1.71 6.69
N TYR A 388 6.01 2.43 5.81
CA TYR A 388 7.47 2.52 5.77
C TYR A 388 7.95 3.96 5.88
N GLU A 389 8.88 4.23 6.81
CA GLU A 389 9.55 5.53 6.93
C GLU A 389 10.18 5.92 5.59
N GLU A 390 10.09 7.19 5.20
CA GLU A 390 10.57 7.66 3.89
C GLU A 390 12.06 7.33 3.64
N SER A 391 12.88 7.47 4.69
CA SER A 391 14.32 7.14 4.67
C SER A 391 14.58 5.65 4.40
N PHE A 392 13.78 4.78 5.02
CA PHE A 392 13.84 3.33 4.88
C PHE A 392 13.33 2.88 3.51
N LEU A 393 12.15 3.35 3.10
CA LEU A 393 11.58 3.05 1.78
C LEU A 393 12.52 3.49 0.65
N LYS A 394 13.10 4.69 0.74
CA LYS A 394 14.09 5.15 -0.24
C LYS A 394 15.31 4.23 -0.28
N SER A 395 15.85 3.84 0.88
CA SER A 395 16.99 2.91 0.96
C SER A 395 16.65 1.53 0.38
N TYR A 396 15.43 1.03 0.62
CA TYR A 396 14.94 -0.22 0.05
C TYR A 396 14.80 -0.13 -1.47
N LEU A 397 14.26 0.96 -2.00
CA LEU A 397 14.13 1.16 -3.45
C LEU A 397 15.51 1.24 -4.13
N GLU A 398 16.49 1.90 -3.50
CA GLU A 398 17.89 1.90 -3.98
C GLU A 398 18.49 0.48 -3.95
N HIS A 399 18.27 -0.30 -2.89
CA HIS A 399 18.67 -1.72 -2.80
C HIS A 399 17.99 -2.59 -3.88
N ALA A 400 16.70 -2.38 -4.12
CA ALA A 400 15.91 -3.07 -5.15
C ALA A 400 16.26 -2.66 -6.59
N GLY A 401 17.24 -1.75 -6.79
CA GLY A 401 17.78 -1.36 -8.09
C GLY A 401 17.19 -0.09 -8.71
N TYR A 402 16.31 0.63 -8.02
CA TYR A 402 15.78 1.91 -8.49
C TYR A 402 16.81 3.04 -8.37
N LYS A 403 16.69 3.99 -9.28
CA LYS A 403 17.44 5.25 -9.32
C LYS A 403 16.44 6.40 -9.49
N ARG A 404 16.84 7.63 -9.16
CA ARG A 404 16.03 8.85 -9.35
C ARG A 404 16.62 9.72 -10.44
N ASN A 405 15.80 10.13 -11.41
CA ASN A 405 16.25 10.96 -12.52
C ASN A 405 16.17 12.46 -12.20
N LYS A 406 16.49 13.33 -13.17
CA LYS A 406 16.46 14.81 -12.99
C LYS A 406 15.06 15.39 -12.68
N HIS A 407 14.01 14.60 -12.87
CA HIS A 407 12.62 14.92 -12.54
C HIS A 407 12.13 14.19 -11.28
N ASP A 408 13.05 13.46 -10.63
CA ASP A 408 12.83 12.72 -9.41
C ASP A 408 11.72 11.64 -9.55
N TYR A 409 11.60 11.05 -10.75
CA TYR A 409 10.91 9.78 -10.96
C TYR A 409 11.86 8.61 -10.66
N LEU A 410 11.31 7.55 -10.08
CA LEU A 410 11.96 6.24 -9.97
C LEU A 410 12.12 5.64 -11.38
N TYR A 411 13.32 5.14 -11.66
CA TYR A 411 13.64 4.46 -12.90
C TYR A 411 14.57 3.28 -12.66
N ARG A 412 14.59 2.36 -13.61
CA ARG A 412 15.48 1.21 -13.64
C ARG A 412 16.30 1.18 -14.92
N THR A 413 17.44 0.48 -14.90
CA THR A 413 18.33 0.28 -16.06
C THR A 413 18.57 -1.19 -16.39
N ASP A 414 17.98 -2.08 -15.61
CA ASP A 414 18.10 -3.54 -15.65
C ASP A 414 16.81 -4.23 -16.13
N ILE A 415 15.73 -3.46 -16.40
CA ILE A 415 14.56 -3.95 -17.13
C ILE A 415 15.03 -4.29 -18.55
N PRO A 416 15.07 -5.58 -18.95
CA PRO A 416 15.88 -5.98 -20.08
C PRO A 416 15.22 -5.67 -21.42
N ALA A 417 13.89 -5.60 -21.48
CA ALA A 417 13.16 -5.25 -22.68
C ALA A 417 11.89 -4.43 -22.42
N MET A 418 11.44 -3.70 -23.44
CA MET A 418 10.12 -3.07 -23.49
C MET A 418 9.44 -3.41 -24.83
N PHE A 419 8.12 -3.51 -24.84
CA PHE A 419 7.32 -3.81 -26.03
C PHE A 419 6.66 -2.55 -26.57
N ARG A 420 6.61 -2.40 -27.89
CA ARG A 420 6.00 -1.24 -28.57
C ARG A 420 5.36 -1.64 -29.88
N ALA A 421 4.08 -1.33 -30.05
CA ALA A 421 3.51 -1.22 -31.38
C ALA A 421 3.99 0.06 -32.08
N ASP A 422 4.36 -0.05 -33.34
CA ASP A 422 4.64 1.08 -34.21
C ASP A 422 4.17 0.76 -35.64
N LEU A 423 3.92 1.78 -36.45
CA LEU A 423 3.50 1.61 -37.84
C LEU A 423 4.68 1.70 -38.81
N ARG A 424 5.86 2.12 -38.33
CA ARG A 424 7.10 2.13 -39.12
C ARG A 424 7.55 0.73 -39.49
N THR A 425 7.99 0.53 -40.73
CA THR A 425 8.39 -0.80 -41.23
C THR A 425 9.75 -1.20 -40.63
N PRO A 426 10.06 -2.50 -40.49
CA PRO A 426 11.39 -2.90 -40.03
C PRO A 426 12.49 -2.43 -41.00
N PHE A 427 12.19 -2.32 -42.29
CA PHE A 427 13.14 -1.83 -43.30
C PHE A 427 13.43 -0.34 -43.15
N GLU A 428 12.43 0.48 -42.83
CA GLU A 428 12.56 1.91 -42.48
C GLU A 428 13.48 2.07 -41.26
N LEU A 429 13.22 1.33 -40.18
CA LEU A 429 14.05 1.39 -38.96
C LEU A 429 15.50 0.92 -39.20
N ALA A 430 15.70 -0.13 -39.99
CA ALA A 430 17.02 -0.65 -40.34
C ALA A 430 17.81 0.28 -41.27
N ARG A 431 17.16 0.88 -42.26
CA ARG A 431 17.76 1.82 -43.23
C ARG A 431 18.25 3.09 -42.54
N ASP A 432 17.42 3.63 -41.65
CA ASP A 432 17.73 4.82 -40.85
C ASP A 432 18.71 4.52 -39.69
N LYS A 433 18.95 3.22 -39.44
CA LYS A 433 19.75 2.64 -38.34
C LYS A 433 19.25 3.03 -36.94
N ARG A 434 18.01 3.51 -36.83
CA ARG A 434 17.44 4.02 -35.58
C ARG A 434 15.92 4.18 -35.63
N LEU A 435 15.33 4.33 -34.45
CA LEU A 435 13.94 4.73 -34.20
C LEU A 435 13.94 6.11 -33.55
N VAL A 436 13.38 7.10 -34.23
CA VAL A 436 13.27 8.48 -33.71
C VAL A 436 11.90 8.75 -33.08
N LYS A 437 11.76 9.88 -32.37
CA LYS A 437 10.47 10.38 -31.89
C LYS A 437 9.77 11.17 -33.00
N LEU A 438 8.48 10.92 -33.21
CA LEU A 438 7.66 11.62 -34.22
C LEU A 438 7.02 12.88 -33.60
N ARG A 439 6.12 12.64 -32.65
CA ARG A 439 5.44 13.59 -31.75
C ARG A 439 4.93 12.75 -30.58
N GLY A 440 4.71 13.35 -29.41
CA GLY A 440 4.24 12.65 -28.22
C GLY A 440 4.95 13.11 -26.95
N ASN A 441 4.52 12.53 -25.83
CA ASN A 441 4.87 12.71 -24.42
C ASN A 441 5.86 13.83 -24.08
N PRO A 442 5.50 14.76 -23.18
CA PRO A 442 6.47 15.72 -22.63
C PRO A 442 7.74 15.01 -22.12
N SER A 443 8.89 15.66 -22.26
CA SER A 443 10.17 15.13 -21.77
C SER A 443 10.38 15.46 -20.28
N ASP A 444 9.33 15.26 -19.48
CA ASP A 444 9.18 15.66 -18.08
C ASP A 444 9.31 14.50 -17.09
N SER A 445 9.32 13.26 -17.58
CA SER A 445 9.43 12.07 -16.74
C SER A 445 10.70 11.27 -16.93
N THR A 446 11.54 11.60 -17.93
CA THR A 446 12.81 10.90 -18.24
C THR A 446 13.97 11.89 -18.34
N THR A 447 15.22 11.46 -18.10
CA THR A 447 16.41 12.33 -18.25
C THR A 447 16.56 12.90 -19.67
N LYS A 448 16.20 12.13 -20.70
CA LYS A 448 16.27 12.54 -22.12
C LYS A 448 14.86 12.70 -22.71
N SER A 449 14.62 12.22 -23.93
CA SER A 449 13.30 12.29 -24.56
C SER A 449 12.44 11.13 -24.09
N ALA A 450 11.28 11.41 -23.49
CA ALA A 450 10.31 10.39 -23.14
C ALA A 450 9.78 9.68 -24.39
N PHE A 451 9.77 8.36 -24.35
CA PHE A 451 9.29 7.49 -25.44
C PHE A 451 8.44 6.34 -24.89
N SER A 452 7.14 6.36 -25.19
CA SER A 452 6.15 5.40 -24.71
C SER A 452 6.40 3.97 -25.17
N SER A 453 6.21 3.04 -24.26
CA SER A 453 6.27 1.60 -24.48
C SER A 453 5.46 0.91 -23.37
N THR A 454 5.24 -0.40 -23.45
CA THR A 454 4.58 -1.17 -22.38
C THR A 454 5.43 -2.37 -21.98
N PHE A 455 5.15 -2.92 -20.80
CA PHE A 455 5.89 -4.04 -20.22
C PHE A 455 5.43 -5.41 -20.71
N GLY A 456 4.26 -5.53 -21.37
CA GLY A 456 3.71 -6.82 -21.82
C GLY A 456 3.59 -6.95 -23.34
N ALA A 457 3.90 -8.12 -23.89
CA ALA A 457 3.72 -8.40 -25.31
C ALA A 457 2.23 -8.34 -25.73
N ALA A 458 1.32 -8.90 -24.92
CA ALA A 458 -0.12 -8.79 -25.15
C ALA A 458 -0.62 -7.34 -25.07
N ASN A 459 -0.17 -6.58 -24.07
CA ASN A 459 -0.51 -5.16 -23.90
C ASN A 459 -0.08 -4.36 -25.13
N ALA A 460 1.06 -4.69 -25.73
CA ALA A 460 1.53 -4.01 -26.92
C ALA A 460 0.64 -4.24 -28.16
N LEU A 461 -0.14 -5.33 -28.22
CA LEU A 461 -1.02 -5.63 -29.37
C LEU A 461 -2.20 -4.66 -29.49
N SER A 462 -2.78 -4.17 -28.38
CA SER A 462 -3.92 -3.24 -28.43
C SER A 462 -3.56 -1.90 -29.08
N TYR A 463 -2.27 -1.59 -29.17
CA TYR A 463 -1.74 -0.38 -29.77
C TYR A 463 -1.39 -0.52 -31.26
N MET A 464 -1.60 -1.68 -31.88
CA MET A 464 -1.30 -1.86 -33.31
C MET A 464 -2.28 -1.16 -34.25
N GLU A 465 -3.47 -0.81 -33.78
CA GLU A 465 -4.56 -0.21 -34.58
C GLU A 465 -4.57 1.34 -34.56
N PHE A 466 -3.61 2.00 -33.91
CA PHE A 466 -3.65 3.43 -33.59
C PHE A 466 -3.95 4.38 -34.77
N ASP A 467 -4.95 5.24 -34.57
CA ASP A 467 -5.34 6.34 -35.48
C ASP A 467 -5.39 7.72 -34.79
N TYR A 468 -4.38 8.03 -33.96
CA TYR A 468 -4.31 9.28 -33.18
C TYR A 468 -3.33 10.32 -33.78
N TYR A 469 -3.35 11.55 -33.22
CA TYR A 469 -2.79 12.84 -33.72
C TYR A 469 -1.28 12.94 -34.09
N SER A 470 -0.60 11.83 -34.35
CA SER A 470 0.78 11.78 -34.86
C SER A 470 1.05 10.55 -35.73
N ASN A 471 0.04 10.09 -36.48
CA ASN A 471 0.09 8.85 -37.25
C ASN A 471 1.36 8.73 -38.13
N PRO A 472 2.26 7.74 -37.88
CA PRO A 472 3.43 7.49 -38.73
C PRO A 472 3.07 7.30 -40.21
N ARG A 473 1.85 6.83 -40.53
CA ARG A 473 1.34 6.70 -41.90
C ARG A 473 1.20 8.04 -42.64
N HIS A 474 1.37 9.18 -41.98
CA HIS A 474 1.46 10.51 -42.63
C HIS A 474 2.88 10.84 -43.15
N TYR A 475 3.88 10.00 -42.87
CA TYR A 475 5.28 10.21 -43.27
C TYR A 475 5.82 8.99 -44.00
N ASN A 476 6.36 9.16 -45.20
CA ASN A 476 6.90 8.03 -45.98
C ASN A 476 8.18 7.43 -45.35
N SER A 477 8.92 8.23 -44.58
CA SER A 477 10.12 7.85 -43.84
C SER A 477 10.21 8.59 -42.51
N GLN A 478 11.04 8.08 -41.59
CA GLN A 478 11.46 8.82 -40.41
C GLN A 478 12.23 10.09 -40.76
N ALA A 479 12.85 10.20 -41.94
CA ALA A 479 13.52 11.44 -42.35
C ALA A 479 12.54 12.59 -42.55
N ASN A 480 11.32 12.35 -43.05
CA ASN A 480 10.44 13.45 -43.45
C ASN A 480 10.05 14.32 -42.25
N ARG A 481 10.46 15.59 -42.31
CA ARG A 481 10.20 16.65 -41.32
C ARG A 481 8.69 16.93 -41.29
N TYR A 482 8.07 17.05 -42.46
CA TYR A 482 6.65 17.34 -42.67
C TYR A 482 5.87 16.10 -43.18
N PRO A 483 4.54 16.02 -42.94
CA PRO A 483 3.70 14.97 -43.51
C PRO A 483 3.49 15.16 -45.02
N GLY A 484 3.29 14.05 -45.74
CA GLY A 484 3.08 14.05 -47.19
C GLY A 484 1.68 14.51 -47.59
N HIS A 485 1.54 15.01 -48.83
CA HIS A 485 0.28 15.56 -49.33
C HIS A 485 -0.73 14.48 -49.75
N PHE A 486 -2.02 14.80 -49.54
CA PHE A 486 -3.17 13.98 -49.93
C PHE A 486 -3.99 14.60 -51.08
N SER A 487 -3.84 15.91 -51.30
CA SER A 487 -4.36 16.69 -52.43
C SER A 487 -3.63 18.05 -52.49
N ASP A 488 -3.72 18.77 -53.62
CA ASP A 488 -3.09 20.08 -53.84
C ASP A 488 -3.54 21.19 -52.86
N SER A 489 -4.59 20.94 -52.06
CA SER A 489 -5.20 21.95 -51.16
C SER A 489 -5.03 21.67 -49.67
N ASP A 490 -4.53 20.49 -49.27
CA ASP A 490 -4.43 20.12 -47.85
C ASP A 490 -3.07 20.48 -47.26
N SER A 491 -2.98 21.71 -46.74
CA SER A 491 -1.91 22.13 -45.84
C SER A 491 -2.04 21.43 -44.48
N SER A 492 -1.57 20.19 -44.38
CA SER A 492 -1.51 19.44 -43.12
C SER A 492 -0.64 20.17 -42.10
N SER A 493 -1.27 20.78 -41.09
CA SER A 493 -0.60 21.54 -40.02
C SER A 493 0.01 20.62 -38.95
N GLY A 494 0.85 19.68 -39.40
CA GLY A 494 1.67 18.81 -38.56
C GLY A 494 3.14 19.08 -38.79
N TYR A 495 3.91 19.26 -37.73
CA TYR A 495 5.36 19.25 -37.78
C TYR A 495 5.94 18.53 -36.55
N ARG A 496 7.02 17.75 -36.74
CA ARG A 496 7.68 17.00 -35.66
C ARG A 496 8.45 17.94 -34.75
N HIS A 497 8.30 17.85 -33.43
CA HIS A 497 9.00 18.79 -32.54
C HIS A 497 10.52 18.58 -32.56
N ASN A 498 11.24 19.54 -33.15
CA ASN A 498 12.68 19.71 -32.97
C ASN A 498 12.93 20.63 -31.77
N SER A 499 13.02 20.04 -30.58
CA SER A 499 13.13 20.76 -29.29
C SER A 499 14.23 20.24 -28.36
N ALA A 500 15.10 19.36 -28.86
CA ALA A 500 16.35 19.00 -28.20
C ALA A 500 17.47 19.63 -29.01
N GLU A 501 18.45 20.24 -28.34
CA GLU A 501 19.62 20.83 -28.99
C GLU A 501 20.27 19.79 -29.90
N GLU A 502 20.17 20.01 -31.21
CA GLU A 502 20.76 19.13 -32.22
C GLU A 502 22.28 19.24 -32.11
N SER A 503 22.91 18.29 -31.41
CA SER A 503 24.35 18.07 -31.55
C SER A 503 24.67 17.80 -33.02
N ASP A 504 25.86 18.20 -33.50
CA ASP A 504 26.35 18.08 -34.89
C ASP A 504 26.45 16.63 -35.46
N THR A 505 25.85 15.65 -34.79
CA THR A 505 25.70 14.24 -35.21
C THR A 505 24.22 13.83 -35.29
N SER A 506 23.32 14.80 -35.48
CA SER A 506 21.87 14.61 -35.52
C SER A 506 21.43 13.73 -36.69
N PHE A 507 20.19 13.24 -36.61
CA PHE A 507 19.55 12.56 -37.72
C PHE A 507 19.01 13.63 -38.68
N GLU A 508 19.59 13.73 -39.87
CA GLU A 508 19.20 14.73 -40.87
C GLU A 508 17.71 14.55 -41.24
N MET A 509 16.92 15.57 -40.91
CA MET A 509 15.51 15.61 -41.29
C MET A 509 15.39 16.13 -42.72
N ASP A 510 14.61 15.43 -43.52
CA ASP A 510 14.20 15.87 -44.86
C ASP A 510 13.13 16.96 -44.73
N ASP A 511 13.56 18.21 -44.86
CA ASP A 511 12.73 19.42 -44.86
C ASP A 511 11.77 19.53 -46.06
N SER A 512 11.79 18.56 -46.99
CA SER A 512 10.82 18.53 -48.08
C SER A 512 9.37 18.50 -47.56
N ARG A 513 8.52 19.24 -48.27
CA ARG A 513 7.08 19.34 -48.01
C ARG A 513 6.27 18.68 -49.11
N ASP A 514 6.73 18.86 -50.35
CA ASP A 514 6.02 18.42 -51.54
C ASP A 514 6.41 16.99 -51.93
N TYR A 515 5.81 16.01 -51.23
CA TYR A 515 5.92 14.60 -51.58
C TYR A 515 4.56 13.88 -51.43
N PRO A 516 4.25 12.89 -52.31
CA PRO A 516 2.97 12.18 -52.27
C PRO A 516 2.91 11.20 -51.09
N LEU A 517 1.76 11.14 -50.40
CA LEU A 517 1.61 10.19 -49.30
C LEU A 517 1.40 8.75 -49.78
N LEU A 518 2.39 7.88 -49.57
CA LEU A 518 2.36 6.48 -50.03
C LEU A 518 1.67 5.53 -49.05
N ARG A 519 1.76 5.81 -47.75
CA ARG A 519 1.39 4.86 -46.68
C ARG A 519 -0.09 4.88 -46.26
N ARG A 520 -0.93 5.67 -46.95
CA ARG A 520 -2.34 5.86 -46.59
C ARG A 520 -3.15 4.56 -46.54
N LYS A 521 -2.78 3.55 -47.34
CA LYS A 521 -3.46 2.25 -47.37
C LYS A 521 -2.83 1.20 -46.44
N GLN A 522 -1.73 1.51 -45.76
CA GLN A 522 -1.08 0.60 -44.84
C GLN A 522 -2.05 0.24 -43.71
N THR A 523 -2.44 -1.03 -43.60
CA THR A 523 -3.25 -1.56 -42.50
C THR A 523 -2.40 -2.26 -41.44
N LEU A 524 -1.31 -2.92 -41.87
CA LEU A 524 -0.39 -3.65 -41.00
C LEU A 524 0.30 -2.71 -40.00
N GLY A 525 0.22 -3.08 -38.72
CA GLY A 525 1.06 -2.56 -37.65
C GLY A 525 2.12 -3.58 -37.23
N PHE A 526 3.17 -3.12 -36.57
CA PHE A 526 4.33 -3.94 -36.19
C PHE A 526 4.53 -3.91 -34.68
N LEU A 527 4.73 -5.09 -34.08
CA LEU A 527 5.15 -5.20 -32.70
C LEU A 527 6.68 -5.31 -32.63
N TYR A 528 7.31 -4.37 -31.94
CA TYR A 528 8.73 -4.39 -31.65
C TYR A 528 9.00 -4.74 -30.19
N VAL A 529 10.06 -5.50 -29.96
CA VAL A 529 10.70 -5.64 -28.65
C VAL A 529 12.04 -4.90 -28.69
N ILE A 530 12.25 -4.03 -27.71
CA ILE A 530 13.34 -3.06 -27.64
C ILE A 530 14.29 -3.46 -26.51
N ASP A 531 15.58 -3.63 -26.79
CA ASP A 531 16.61 -3.89 -25.78
C ASP A 531 16.86 -2.62 -24.94
N THR A 532 16.33 -2.63 -23.72
CA THR A 532 16.43 -1.52 -22.76
C THR A 532 17.53 -1.71 -21.71
N ARG A 533 18.34 -2.77 -21.80
CA ARG A 533 19.50 -2.95 -20.90
C ARG A 533 20.43 -1.74 -20.97
N GLY A 534 20.72 -1.15 -19.82
CA GLY A 534 21.55 0.06 -19.70
C GLY A 534 20.84 1.38 -20.07
N ILE A 535 19.54 1.34 -20.38
CA ILE A 535 18.72 2.52 -20.69
C ILE A 535 17.77 2.79 -19.52
N GLU A 536 17.57 4.05 -19.17
CA GLU A 536 16.56 4.46 -18.18
C GLU A 536 15.15 4.10 -18.68
N VAL A 537 14.46 3.26 -17.92
CA VAL A 537 13.03 2.92 -18.08
C VAL A 537 12.28 3.41 -16.86
N VAL A 538 11.24 4.22 -17.08
CA VAL A 538 10.41 4.85 -16.06
C VAL A 538 9.02 4.19 -16.07
N PRO A 539 8.73 3.24 -15.15
CA PRO A 539 7.40 2.67 -14.97
C PRO A 539 6.43 3.67 -14.33
N ARG A 540 5.27 3.92 -14.97
CA ARG A 540 4.24 4.84 -14.44
C ARG A 540 3.67 4.34 -13.11
N VAL A 541 3.11 3.13 -13.14
CA VAL A 541 2.39 2.50 -12.03
C VAL A 541 3.27 2.36 -10.79
N GLU A 542 4.52 1.91 -10.95
CA GLU A 542 5.47 1.82 -9.83
C GLU A 542 5.80 3.21 -9.23
N ASN A 543 5.75 4.31 -10.00
CA ASN A 543 5.93 5.66 -9.45
C ASN A 543 4.68 6.16 -8.70
N ILE A 544 3.47 5.79 -9.15
CA ILE A 544 2.23 6.12 -8.42
C ILE A 544 2.31 5.52 -7.00
N TYR A 545 2.57 4.21 -6.91
CA TYR A 545 2.50 3.48 -5.64
C TYR A 545 3.77 3.52 -4.78
N LEU A 546 4.94 3.89 -5.31
CA LEU A 546 6.21 3.90 -4.56
C LEU A 546 6.86 5.29 -4.46
N ASN A 547 6.34 6.30 -5.15
CA ASN A 547 6.95 7.63 -5.25
C ASN A 547 5.96 8.80 -5.20
N ASP A 548 4.64 8.53 -5.09
CA ASP A 548 3.58 9.55 -5.17
C ASP A 548 3.74 10.47 -6.41
N LYS A 549 4.02 9.85 -7.57
CA LYS A 549 4.21 10.56 -8.83
C LYS A 549 3.56 9.87 -10.01
N ASP A 550 2.93 10.70 -10.84
CA ASP A 550 2.30 10.30 -12.07
C ASP A 550 2.73 11.20 -13.25
N PHE A 551 2.67 10.65 -14.46
CA PHE A 551 2.82 11.39 -15.71
C PHE A 551 1.63 11.10 -16.65
N ASP A 552 1.32 12.05 -17.53
CA ASP A 552 0.28 11.89 -18.56
C ASP A 552 0.57 10.66 -19.44
N GLY A 553 -0.30 9.65 -19.37
CA GLY A 553 -0.12 8.33 -19.94
C GLY A 553 -1.26 7.38 -19.56
N ASP A 554 -1.26 6.18 -20.14
CA ASP A 554 -2.30 5.17 -19.84
C ASP A 554 -1.91 4.20 -18.70
N THR A 555 -2.82 3.26 -18.40
CA THR A 555 -2.67 2.31 -17.29
C THR A 555 -1.55 1.28 -17.50
N LEU A 556 -1.02 1.11 -18.71
CA LEU A 556 -0.02 0.09 -19.09
C LEU A 556 1.31 0.72 -19.50
N GLU A 557 1.46 2.05 -19.41
CA GLU A 557 2.58 2.79 -19.96
C GLU A 557 3.84 2.78 -19.09
N GLY A 558 4.97 2.51 -19.73
CA GLY A 558 6.30 2.88 -19.27
C GLY A 558 6.98 3.80 -20.28
N ARG A 559 7.87 4.69 -19.83
CA ARG A 559 8.61 5.60 -20.71
C ARG A 559 10.10 5.26 -20.74
N ILE A 560 10.62 5.00 -21.94
CA ILE A 560 12.04 4.81 -22.20
C ILE A 560 12.70 6.19 -22.37
N SER A 561 13.87 6.40 -21.76
CA SER A 561 14.69 7.60 -21.91
C SER A 561 15.47 7.55 -23.23
N MET A 562 14.80 7.93 -24.32
CA MET A 562 15.35 7.87 -25.67
C MET A 562 16.50 8.88 -25.83
N PRO A 563 17.67 8.47 -26.37
CA PRO A 563 18.71 9.40 -26.79
C PRO A 563 18.18 10.45 -27.77
N THR A 564 18.74 11.66 -27.77
CA THR A 564 18.38 12.74 -28.73
C THR A 564 18.45 12.26 -30.19
N ARG A 565 19.45 11.43 -30.51
CA ARG A 565 19.63 10.82 -31.83
C ARG A 565 18.64 9.70 -32.21
N GLY A 566 17.80 9.22 -31.28
CA GLY A 566 16.96 8.03 -31.43
C GLY A 566 17.52 6.74 -30.76
N ILE A 567 16.69 5.69 -30.66
CA ILE A 567 17.10 4.34 -30.25
C ILE A 567 17.79 3.66 -31.43
N SER A 568 18.95 3.04 -31.24
CA SER A 568 19.70 2.35 -32.31
C SER A 568 18.94 1.13 -32.85
N ALA A 569 18.96 0.89 -34.16
CA ALA A 569 18.33 -0.28 -34.80
C ALA A 569 18.88 -1.62 -34.30
N GLU A 570 20.12 -1.64 -33.80
CA GLU A 570 20.73 -2.82 -33.18
C GLU A 570 19.91 -3.37 -31.99
N ARG A 571 19.14 -2.49 -31.33
CA ARG A 571 18.29 -2.77 -30.16
C ARG A 571 16.84 -3.07 -30.52
N ILE A 572 16.48 -3.07 -31.80
CA ILE A 572 15.09 -3.16 -32.25
C ILE A 572 14.87 -4.47 -32.98
N TRP A 573 13.95 -5.28 -32.45
CA TRP A 573 13.65 -6.60 -32.94
C TRP A 573 12.16 -6.66 -33.27
N LEU A 574 11.83 -7.02 -34.51
CA LEU A 574 10.45 -7.25 -34.91
C LEU A 574 10.00 -8.58 -34.33
N VAL A 575 8.89 -8.55 -33.59
CA VAL A 575 8.23 -9.74 -33.06
C VAL A 575 7.38 -10.36 -34.15
N LYS A 576 7.48 -11.68 -34.31
CA LYS A 576 6.67 -12.48 -35.22
C LYS A 576 5.19 -12.42 -34.82
N SER A 577 4.26 -12.48 -35.77
CA SER A 577 2.81 -12.37 -35.53
C SER A 577 2.25 -13.42 -34.54
N ASP A 578 2.90 -14.59 -34.41
CA ASP A 578 2.55 -15.64 -33.43
C ASP A 578 3.15 -15.42 -32.02
N LEU A 579 3.97 -14.37 -31.86
CA LEU A 579 4.70 -13.98 -30.65
C LEU A 579 5.71 -15.01 -30.12
N SER A 580 6.08 -16.01 -30.91
CA SER A 580 7.03 -17.05 -30.48
C SER A 580 8.51 -16.64 -30.60
N LEU A 581 8.80 -15.74 -31.53
CA LEU A 581 10.15 -15.33 -31.94
C LEU A 581 10.20 -13.84 -32.27
N ALA A 582 11.41 -13.27 -32.24
CA ALA A 582 11.70 -11.97 -32.82
C ALA A 582 13.07 -11.98 -33.51
N ALA A 583 13.24 -11.18 -34.56
CA ALA A 583 14.54 -10.97 -35.22
C ALA A 583 14.85 -9.47 -35.34
N ARG A 584 16.14 -9.12 -35.24
CA ARG A 584 16.61 -7.73 -35.35
C ARG A 584 16.26 -7.16 -36.73
N VAL A 585 15.81 -5.91 -36.77
CA VAL A 585 15.34 -5.27 -38.01
C VAL A 585 16.40 -5.22 -39.12
N GLU A 586 17.68 -5.11 -38.74
CA GLU A 586 18.82 -5.15 -39.67
C GLU A 586 19.03 -6.53 -40.31
N ASP A 587 18.79 -7.62 -39.57
CA ASP A 587 18.88 -8.97 -40.09
C ASP A 587 17.70 -9.27 -41.03
N ILE A 588 16.51 -8.73 -40.72
CA ILE A 588 15.31 -8.80 -41.58
C ILE A 588 15.53 -8.07 -42.90
N LEU A 589 16.11 -6.86 -42.88
CA LEU A 589 16.46 -6.11 -44.09
C LEU A 589 17.49 -6.88 -44.94
N ARG A 590 18.52 -7.47 -44.30
CA ARG A 590 19.53 -8.27 -45.00
C ARG A 590 18.94 -9.54 -45.62
N GLN A 591 18.03 -10.22 -44.91
CA GLN A 591 17.36 -11.42 -45.40
C GLN A 591 16.42 -11.12 -46.57
N ALA A 592 15.77 -9.96 -46.59
CA ALA A 592 14.89 -9.55 -47.69
C ALA A 592 15.67 -9.30 -48.99
N GLY A 593 16.86 -8.71 -48.89
CA GLY A 593 17.70 -8.36 -50.04
C GLY A 593 16.95 -7.51 -51.07
N ASP A 594 17.05 -7.88 -52.34
CA ASP A 594 16.38 -7.19 -53.45
C ASP A 594 14.84 -7.17 -53.33
N ASN A 595 14.23 -8.04 -52.52
CA ASN A 595 12.78 -8.06 -52.30
C ASN A 595 12.29 -6.99 -51.31
N ALA A 596 13.18 -6.33 -50.56
CA ALA A 596 12.80 -5.40 -49.49
C ALA A 596 11.89 -4.26 -49.98
N GLU A 597 12.19 -3.68 -51.16
CA GLU A 597 11.39 -2.60 -51.75
C GLU A 597 10.00 -3.08 -52.18
N ALA A 598 9.90 -4.31 -52.73
CA ALA A 598 8.63 -4.89 -53.16
C ALA A 598 7.71 -5.17 -51.96
N ILE A 599 8.26 -5.74 -50.89
CA ILE A 599 7.54 -6.00 -49.63
C ILE A 599 7.10 -4.67 -48.98
N GLU A 600 8.00 -3.67 -48.90
CA GLU A 600 7.66 -2.35 -48.33
C GLU A 600 6.51 -1.67 -49.09
N LYS A 601 6.56 -1.69 -50.43
CA LYS A 601 5.48 -1.15 -51.29
C LYS A 601 4.15 -1.89 -51.10
N ALA A 602 4.17 -3.21 -50.98
CA ALA A 602 2.98 -4.02 -50.74
C ALA A 602 2.36 -3.74 -49.36
N THR A 603 3.20 -3.56 -48.34
CA THR A 603 2.80 -3.12 -46.99
C THR A 603 2.17 -1.72 -47.04
N TRP A 604 2.78 -0.75 -47.71
CA TRP A 604 2.22 0.60 -47.86
C TRP A 604 0.91 0.62 -48.66
N ALA A 605 0.78 -0.24 -49.66
CA ALA A 605 -0.44 -0.41 -50.46
C ALA A 605 -1.59 -1.12 -49.70
N GLY A 606 -1.30 -1.70 -48.52
CA GLY A 606 -2.26 -2.45 -47.72
C GLY A 606 -2.52 -3.87 -48.22
N THR A 607 -1.79 -4.36 -49.23
CA THR A 607 -2.04 -5.67 -49.83
C THR A 607 -1.58 -6.82 -48.94
N ASP A 608 -0.53 -6.61 -48.13
CA ASP A 608 -0.01 -7.61 -47.19
C ASP A 608 -0.95 -7.83 -45.97
N GLY A 609 -1.83 -6.86 -45.68
CA GLY A 609 -2.74 -6.92 -44.54
C GLY A 609 -3.91 -7.90 -44.72
N GLY A 610 -4.26 -8.25 -45.96
CA GLY A 610 -5.29 -9.26 -46.24
C GLY A 610 -4.85 -10.65 -45.76
N ASP A 611 -3.60 -11.02 -46.04
CA ASP A 611 -3.07 -12.35 -45.70
C ASP A 611 -2.96 -12.62 -44.19
N VAL A 612 -2.96 -11.58 -43.34
CA VAL A 612 -3.00 -11.74 -41.88
C VAL A 612 -4.33 -12.37 -41.43
N TYR A 613 -5.45 -11.92 -41.97
CA TYR A 613 -6.78 -12.44 -41.63
C TYR A 613 -7.09 -13.80 -42.28
N TYR A 614 -6.42 -14.16 -43.38
CA TYR A 614 -6.69 -15.40 -44.12
C TYR A 614 -5.64 -16.51 -43.94
N TYR A 615 -4.38 -16.17 -43.67
CA TYR A 615 -3.25 -17.12 -43.63
C TYR A 615 -2.35 -16.99 -42.39
N GLY A 616 -2.55 -15.97 -41.55
CA GLY A 616 -1.88 -15.85 -40.25
C GLY A 616 -0.36 -15.61 -40.29
N ALA A 617 0.20 -15.24 -41.45
CA ALA A 617 1.64 -14.98 -41.61
C ALA A 617 1.91 -13.89 -42.67
N THR A 618 2.64 -12.85 -42.27
CA THR A 618 3.10 -11.75 -43.13
C THR A 618 4.34 -12.15 -43.95
N ALA A 619 4.72 -11.30 -44.91
CA ALA A 619 6.03 -11.41 -45.57
C ALA A 619 7.20 -11.31 -44.56
N TYR A 620 7.04 -10.54 -43.49
CA TYR A 620 8.05 -10.38 -42.44
C TYR A 620 8.18 -11.62 -41.55
N ASP A 621 7.08 -12.30 -41.24
CA ASP A 621 7.11 -13.57 -40.50
C ASP A 621 7.92 -14.64 -41.26
N LYS A 622 7.75 -14.70 -42.59
CA LYS A 622 8.54 -15.57 -43.47
C LYS A 622 10.04 -15.22 -43.44
N LEU A 623 10.41 -13.95 -43.33
CA LEU A 623 11.81 -13.52 -43.17
C LEU A 623 12.37 -13.92 -41.79
N ILE A 624 11.58 -13.78 -40.71
CA ILE A 624 11.97 -14.24 -39.37
C ILE A 624 12.17 -15.76 -39.34
N ASP A 625 11.25 -16.52 -39.92
CA ASP A 625 11.33 -17.98 -40.00
C ASP A 625 12.56 -18.43 -40.85
N GLN A 626 12.88 -17.73 -41.93
CA GLN A 626 14.11 -17.97 -42.70
C GLN A 626 15.38 -17.68 -41.89
N ILE A 627 15.45 -16.55 -41.18
CA ILE A 627 16.60 -16.22 -40.31
C ILE A 627 16.79 -17.33 -39.27
N ALA A 628 15.73 -17.81 -38.63
CA ALA A 628 15.79 -18.91 -37.68
C ALA A 628 16.24 -20.22 -38.35
N GLN A 629 15.70 -20.57 -39.53
CA GLN A 629 16.02 -21.79 -40.26
C GLN A 629 17.48 -21.85 -40.73
N PHE A 630 18.06 -20.72 -41.14
CA PHE A 630 19.46 -20.63 -41.56
C PHE A 630 20.46 -20.41 -40.40
N GLY A 631 20.03 -20.55 -39.14
CA GLY A 631 20.90 -20.44 -37.97
C GLY A 631 21.30 -19.00 -37.61
N GLY A 632 20.55 -18.02 -38.10
CA GLY A 632 20.68 -16.62 -37.70
C GLY A 632 20.22 -16.36 -36.27
N VAL A 633 20.58 -15.20 -35.73
CA VAL A 633 20.27 -14.85 -34.34
C VAL A 633 18.82 -14.42 -34.21
N VAL A 634 18.03 -15.16 -33.43
CA VAL A 634 16.63 -14.85 -33.09
C VAL A 634 16.43 -14.84 -31.58
N LEU A 635 15.62 -13.90 -31.09
CA LEU A 635 15.14 -13.87 -29.72
C LEU A 635 13.95 -14.83 -29.60
N LYS A 636 13.95 -15.67 -28.56
CA LYS A 636 12.83 -16.57 -28.25
C LYS A 636 11.91 -15.93 -27.22
N LEU A 637 10.60 -16.03 -27.46
CA LEU A 637 9.54 -15.50 -26.60
C LEU A 637 8.61 -16.65 -26.18
N PRO A 638 9.09 -17.58 -25.31
CA PRO A 638 8.43 -18.86 -25.07
C PRO A 638 7.06 -18.74 -24.37
N LYS A 639 6.72 -17.59 -23.80
CA LYS A 639 5.41 -17.32 -23.19
C LYS A 639 4.39 -16.68 -24.17
N GLY A 640 4.80 -16.37 -25.40
CA GLY A 640 3.93 -15.75 -26.41
C GLY A 640 3.30 -14.45 -25.90
N LYS A 641 1.96 -14.39 -25.91
CA LYS A 641 1.16 -13.28 -25.35
C LYS A 641 1.51 -12.96 -23.89
N ASN A 642 1.85 -13.96 -23.10
CA ASN A 642 2.15 -13.83 -21.67
C ASN A 642 3.64 -13.51 -21.40
N THR A 643 4.37 -13.01 -22.40
CA THR A 643 5.76 -12.56 -22.22
C THR A 643 5.78 -11.13 -21.72
N TYR A 644 6.42 -10.90 -20.58
CA TYR A 644 6.64 -9.57 -20.01
C TYR A 644 8.10 -9.13 -20.14
N ALA A 645 8.36 -7.85 -19.86
CA ALA A 645 9.66 -7.19 -19.93
C ALA A 645 10.76 -8.03 -19.25
N ASN A 646 10.51 -8.45 -18.01
CA ASN A 646 11.45 -9.25 -17.21
C ASN A 646 11.64 -10.70 -17.68
N ASP A 647 10.81 -11.20 -18.60
CA ASP A 647 10.96 -12.56 -19.17
C ASP A 647 11.96 -12.63 -20.34
N VAL A 648 12.34 -11.47 -20.90
CA VAL A 648 13.15 -11.42 -22.12
C VAL A 648 14.62 -11.69 -21.83
N THR A 649 15.08 -12.86 -22.27
CA THR A 649 16.50 -13.23 -22.28
C THR A 649 17.10 -13.01 -23.67
N TRP A 650 17.91 -11.96 -23.82
CA TRP A 650 18.51 -11.61 -25.11
C TRP A 650 19.52 -12.67 -25.61
N PRO A 651 19.48 -13.07 -26.89
CA PRO A 651 20.45 -14.00 -27.50
C PRO A 651 21.82 -13.35 -27.78
N VAL A 652 21.98 -12.07 -27.41
CA VAL A 652 23.18 -11.26 -27.64
C VAL A 652 23.59 -10.50 -26.38
N ALA A 653 24.89 -10.25 -26.23
CA ALA A 653 25.43 -9.38 -25.20
C ALA A 653 24.81 -7.97 -25.28
N GLU A 654 24.73 -7.28 -24.14
CA GLU A 654 24.22 -5.90 -24.02
C GLU A 654 24.98 -4.87 -24.88
N HIS A 655 26.20 -5.23 -25.28
CA HIS A 655 27.06 -4.46 -26.14
C HIS A 655 27.47 -5.29 -27.36
N TYR A 656 26.51 -5.71 -28.18
CA TYR A 656 26.79 -6.30 -29.49
C TYR A 656 27.31 -5.22 -30.47
N ARG A 657 28.52 -4.73 -30.20
CA ARG A 657 29.34 -3.92 -31.10
C ARG A 657 30.34 -4.85 -31.77
N ALA A 658 30.05 -5.19 -33.03
CA ALA A 658 31.03 -5.69 -33.98
C ALA A 658 31.39 -4.53 -34.92
#